data_AF-A0A949ZGK3-F1
#
_entry.id   AF-A0A949ZGK3-F1
#
_cell.length_a   1.000
_cell.length_b   1.000
_cell.length_c   1.000
_cell.angle_alpha   90.00
_cell.angle_beta   90.00
_cell.angle_gamma   90.00
#
_symmetry.space_group_name_H-M   'P 1'
#
loop_
_entity.id
_entity.type
_entity.pdbx_description
1 polymer ?
#
loop_
_entity_poly.entity_id
_entity_poly.type
_entity_poly.pdbx_seq_one_letter_code
_entity_poly.pdbx_strand_id
1 'polypeptide(L)'
;MSTASLTQSGLAQRGTRWAEQFWQYAKKHREAWPAVAIIVATLIAYHFTLASMFDFLRLDTPLAYLPLLPLFCVGIAVVTAKRFEHAPRPIQDRQIDFLVGIPMVVVALLFITLAPIIASTYYWTDRADVLSLALFAAGATIIGYGITWFWRLKASFIFLVLMWPALYLHLLPSVMQKFADYTNAALAQIVHVLPLGVTLGGQAGLLIVNQAHAAPLQISVGTACSGANSVLGFALIGGAILSTLGGGKGRKLLWWIAGMTLAFIFNIVRLVSILALASWGHPGLALGGYHAVIGLILFAIVVMVMLFALPWFGLHTKDPVTMGEGVTRAARKVKTDTTPVFGTTSLLEQHLAERAVAESVARTNEPSTEAPSDAGQPDIPQQPAGAPPSPPVIPAVLSTIYRPARGTAKFAAFNFGFAAFMAVLFGIANVTRLGIAGAISGGHTPSVDSASGSDTFVTATGFFMYLFLAVGGVSVLVWLWRIVTNNSVLGATETRFSPNKAVGVWLIPFVNLVLAPRTLIEAWRAAEPSAAVSTESSRSTIKQPRLIVVWWVTFAIGLLLTIFISGAATGVGASLAGALRWSAILGIVASVFRIVAAVLAIRLLLSLTKRQEQRASLRRVEMAKSAMATTSGAAAPASSSLLAQLTNQAKRPWTLQRKLATGAVLVLTAIVALADQGLQPYAAFNDGSGSPTVKPFGPSSAPSGWEIYQIAEYPWATQYFGDNSTWYRYTVTRPGTGAVAYADVILTDDKGSLDTYNLQNCFLFHDYDIRTSEKIDLGNGVYGLLLNYTDPATNTKWGTVSWAWPVEYKNDTYYERIALTSSPLQGAPSDAPSFQPAGGLQDIFLDLLNGVSGGHNDPSAAPLYENVDNALEGTATVLVRHTVTGKTS
;
A
#
# COMPACT_ATOMS: atom_id res chain seq x y z
N MET A 1 7.42 24.53 74.25
CA MET A 1 6.99 24.66 72.85
C MET A 1 7.54 23.48 72.07
N SER A 2 6.66 22.66 71.50
CA SER A 2 6.97 21.42 70.76
C SER A 2 6.71 21.67 69.27
N THR A 3 7.70 21.39 68.42
CA THR A 3 7.63 21.48 66.96
C THR A 3 7.22 20.14 66.36
N ALA A 4 6.14 20.17 65.58
CA ALA A 4 5.46 19.02 64.99
C ALA A 4 6.29 18.30 63.92
N SER A 5 6.43 16.99 64.10
CA SER A 5 6.86 16.03 63.08
C SER A 5 5.68 15.65 62.18
N LEU A 6 5.52 16.34 61.05
CA LEU A 6 4.55 15.97 60.01
C LEU A 6 5.21 15.10 58.93
N THR A 7 5.04 13.79 59.10
CA THR A 7 4.64 12.82 58.06
C THR A 7 5.44 12.74 56.73
N GLN A 8 6.60 12.08 56.76
CA GLN A 8 7.15 11.37 55.58
C GLN A 8 6.35 10.09 55.23
N SER A 9 5.56 9.55 56.16
CA SER A 9 4.84 8.29 56.00
C SER A 9 3.64 8.36 55.05
N GLY A 10 2.99 9.52 54.92
CA GLY A 10 1.79 9.70 54.06
C GLY A 10 2.09 9.77 52.57
N LEU A 11 3.27 10.28 52.17
CA LEU A 11 3.70 10.35 50.76
C LEU A 11 4.20 8.98 50.28
N ALA A 12 4.91 8.23 51.13
CA ALA A 12 5.35 6.86 50.83
C ALA A 12 4.16 5.89 50.65
N GLN A 13 3.11 6.00 51.48
CA GLN A 13 1.91 5.16 51.35
C GLN A 13 1.03 5.50 50.14
N ARG A 14 1.02 6.77 49.66
CA ARG A 14 0.32 7.13 48.41
C ARG A 14 1.02 6.58 47.17
N GLY A 15 2.36 6.58 47.16
CA GLY A 15 3.16 6.00 46.07
C GLY A 15 2.99 4.49 45.92
N THR A 16 2.92 3.74 47.03
CA THR A 16 2.70 2.28 47.00
C THR A 16 1.30 1.90 46.57
N ARG A 17 0.28 2.68 46.96
CA ARG A 17 -1.13 2.42 46.58
C ARG A 17 -1.39 2.65 45.10
N TRP A 18 -0.79 3.69 44.50
CA TRP A 18 -0.86 3.92 43.05
C TRP A 18 -0.12 2.83 42.28
N ALA A 19 1.06 2.41 42.75
CA ALA A 19 1.81 1.31 42.16
C ALA A 19 1.01 -0.01 42.25
N GLU A 20 0.39 -0.33 43.38
CA GLU A 20 -0.48 -1.51 43.52
C GLU A 20 -1.72 -1.45 42.63
N GLN A 21 -2.39 -0.30 42.54
CA GLN A 21 -3.53 -0.11 41.64
C GLN A 21 -3.11 -0.28 40.17
N PHE A 22 -1.95 0.27 39.78
CA PHE A 22 -1.37 0.08 38.47
C PHE A 22 -1.04 -1.40 38.20
N TRP A 23 -0.40 -2.11 39.14
CA TRP A 23 -0.07 -3.52 39.00
C TRP A 23 -1.31 -4.43 38.95
N GLN A 24 -2.36 -4.10 39.71
CA GLN A 24 -3.65 -4.80 39.67
C GLN A 24 -4.37 -4.56 38.33
N TYR A 25 -4.39 -3.31 37.85
CA TYR A 25 -4.92 -2.95 36.53
C TYR A 25 -4.13 -3.64 35.41
N ALA A 26 -2.80 -3.65 35.49
CA ALA A 26 -1.91 -4.29 34.53
C ALA A 26 -2.10 -5.81 34.47
N LYS A 27 -2.32 -6.47 35.63
CA LYS A 27 -2.65 -7.90 35.68
C LYS A 27 -4.03 -8.18 35.10
N LYS A 28 -5.03 -7.33 35.37
CA LYS A 28 -6.39 -7.47 34.85
C LYS A 28 -6.44 -7.33 33.32
N HIS A 29 -5.63 -6.45 32.75
CA HIS A 29 -5.58 -6.19 31.31
C HIS A 29 -4.36 -6.82 30.61
N ARG A 30 -3.86 -7.97 31.13
CA ARG A 30 -2.62 -8.58 30.65
C ARG A 30 -2.60 -8.87 29.14
N GLU A 31 -3.77 -9.10 28.54
CA GLU A 31 -3.93 -9.42 27.12
C GLU A 31 -3.87 -8.17 26.20
N ALA A 32 -3.97 -6.96 26.75
CA ALA A 32 -3.92 -5.69 26.02
C ALA A 32 -2.50 -5.10 25.93
N TRP A 33 -1.58 -5.47 26.82
CA TRP A 33 -0.21 -4.94 26.83
C TRP A 33 0.58 -5.14 25.53
N PRO A 34 0.46 -6.29 24.81
CA PRO A 34 1.16 -6.42 23.54
C PRO A 34 0.66 -5.43 22.47
N ALA A 35 -0.63 -5.07 22.49
CA ALA A 35 -1.19 -4.07 21.58
C ALA A 35 -0.68 -2.66 21.94
N VAL A 36 -0.66 -2.32 23.23
CA VAL A 36 -0.06 -1.06 23.70
C VAL A 36 1.42 -0.99 23.32
N ALA A 37 2.17 -2.09 23.49
CA ALA A 37 3.57 -2.15 23.12
C ALA A 37 3.79 -1.94 21.60
N ILE A 38 2.94 -2.48 20.72
CA ILE A 38 3.03 -2.26 19.27
C ILE A 38 2.77 -0.79 18.94
N ILE A 39 1.77 -0.17 19.57
CA ILE A 39 1.46 1.25 19.37
C ILE A 39 2.66 2.11 19.82
N VAL A 40 3.15 1.91 21.04
CA VAL A 40 4.31 2.63 21.58
C VAL A 40 5.55 2.40 20.71
N ALA A 41 5.81 1.17 20.28
CA ALA A 41 6.91 0.84 19.39
C ALA A 41 6.80 1.56 18.03
N THR A 42 5.59 1.71 17.49
CA THR A 42 5.35 2.44 16.24
C THR A 42 5.56 3.94 16.45
N LEU A 43 5.07 4.50 17.55
CA LEU A 43 5.28 5.92 17.90
C LEU A 43 6.75 6.26 18.09
N ILE A 44 7.52 5.38 18.74
CA ILE A 44 8.98 5.56 18.91
C ILE A 44 9.71 5.40 17.57
N ALA A 45 9.35 4.38 16.79
CA ALA A 45 9.98 4.10 15.50
C ALA A 45 9.83 5.24 14.49
N TYR A 46 8.72 5.99 14.53
CA TYR A 46 8.38 7.02 13.54
C TYR A 46 8.11 8.38 14.19
N HIS A 47 8.81 8.68 15.28
CA HIS A 47 8.58 9.89 16.06
C HIS A 47 8.82 11.17 15.24
N PHE A 48 9.84 11.21 14.37
CA PHE A 48 10.16 12.35 13.52
C PHE A 48 9.19 12.47 12.34
N THR A 49 8.87 11.36 11.67
CA THR A 49 7.77 11.32 10.68
C THR A 49 6.46 11.85 11.27
N LEU A 50 6.06 11.38 12.44
CA LEU A 50 4.81 11.81 13.08
C LEU A 50 4.86 13.28 13.50
N ALA A 51 5.98 13.74 14.07
CA ALA A 51 6.17 15.14 14.47
C ALA A 51 6.04 16.08 13.26
N SER A 52 6.74 15.79 12.16
CA SER A 52 6.66 16.60 10.93
C SER A 52 5.28 16.56 10.26
N MET A 53 4.48 15.52 10.50
CA MET A 53 3.09 15.48 10.01
C MET A 53 2.19 16.49 10.73
N PHE A 54 2.47 16.84 11.99
CA PHE A 54 1.65 17.83 12.69
C PHE A 54 1.69 19.21 12.03
N ASP A 55 2.73 19.53 11.26
CA ASP A 55 2.81 20.79 10.51
C ASP A 55 1.68 20.89 9.46
N PHE A 56 1.21 19.77 8.92
CA PHE A 56 0.08 19.76 7.98
C PHE A 56 -1.23 20.25 8.60
N LEU A 57 -1.41 20.15 9.92
CA LEU A 57 -2.64 20.63 10.58
C LEU A 57 -2.86 22.14 10.42
N ARG A 58 -1.80 22.88 10.08
CA ARG A 58 -1.86 24.33 9.87
C ARG A 58 -2.22 24.71 8.43
N LEU A 59 -2.23 23.75 7.51
CA LEU A 59 -2.51 23.99 6.10
C LEU A 59 -4.01 24.13 5.84
N ASP A 60 -4.41 25.06 4.98
CA ASP A 60 -5.78 25.16 4.46
C ASP A 60 -6.06 24.21 3.28
N THR A 61 -5.50 23.00 3.36
CA THR A 61 -5.53 21.99 2.29
C THR A 61 -6.11 20.66 2.77
N PRO A 62 -6.50 19.75 1.85
CA PRO A 62 -7.00 18.44 2.24
C PRO A 62 -5.97 17.59 3.01
N LEU A 63 -4.68 17.93 2.94
CA LEU A 63 -3.60 17.25 3.66
C LEU A 63 -3.68 17.47 5.17
N ALA A 64 -4.37 18.52 5.64
CA ALA A 64 -4.52 18.82 7.05
C ALA A 64 -5.23 17.73 7.86
N TYR A 65 -6.01 16.85 7.21
CA TYR A 65 -6.71 15.77 7.91
C TYR A 65 -5.86 14.52 8.14
N LEU A 66 -4.74 14.37 7.43
CA LEU A 66 -3.91 13.15 7.46
C LEU A 66 -3.33 12.84 8.85
N PRO A 67 -2.81 13.82 9.62
CA PRO A 67 -2.24 13.57 10.94
C PRO A 67 -3.27 13.05 11.96
N LEU A 68 -4.57 13.16 11.68
CA LEU A 68 -5.65 12.66 12.54
C LEU A 68 -5.97 11.17 12.29
N LEU A 69 -5.58 10.59 11.16
CA LEU A 69 -5.93 9.21 10.79
C LEU A 69 -5.38 8.12 11.73
N PRO A 70 -4.20 8.27 12.38
CA PRO A 70 -3.78 7.36 13.44
C PRO A 70 -4.81 7.25 14.59
N LEU A 71 -5.52 8.32 14.93
CA LEU A 71 -6.58 8.29 15.94
C LEU A 71 -7.78 7.46 15.45
N PHE A 72 -8.16 7.58 14.17
CA PHE A 72 -9.20 6.73 13.57
C PHE A 72 -8.78 5.27 13.55
N CYS A 73 -7.52 4.98 13.21
CA CYS A 73 -6.95 3.64 13.27
C CYS A 73 -7.12 3.01 14.66
N VAL A 74 -6.71 3.72 15.72
CA VAL A 74 -6.83 3.27 17.11
C VAL A 74 -8.31 3.11 17.51
N GLY A 75 -9.17 4.07 17.19
CA GLY A 75 -10.60 4.00 17.49
C GLY A 75 -11.28 2.78 16.86
N ILE A 76 -11.03 2.54 15.57
CA ILE A 76 -11.53 1.36 14.85
C ILE A 76 -10.98 0.07 15.47
N ALA A 77 -9.70 0.06 15.88
CA ALA A 77 -9.06 -1.09 16.49
C ALA A 77 -9.69 -1.44 17.84
N VAL A 78 -9.95 -0.44 18.69
CA VAL A 78 -10.61 -0.61 20.00
C VAL A 78 -12.03 -1.16 19.85
N VAL A 79 -12.83 -0.57 18.94
CA VAL A 79 -14.20 -1.05 18.69
C VAL A 79 -14.19 -2.48 18.14
N THR A 80 -13.26 -2.78 17.24
CA THR A 80 -13.10 -4.14 16.70
C THR A 80 -12.66 -5.13 17.77
N ALA A 81 -11.71 -4.75 18.64
CA ALA A 81 -11.24 -5.61 19.72
C ALA A 81 -12.37 -5.98 20.68
N LYS A 82 -13.17 -4.99 21.12
CA LYS A 82 -14.36 -5.21 21.97
C LYS A 82 -15.36 -6.17 21.31
N ARG A 83 -15.61 -6.02 20.01
CA ARG A 83 -16.52 -6.91 19.27
C ARG A 83 -16.10 -8.38 19.28
N PHE A 84 -14.79 -8.65 19.30
CA PHE A 84 -14.23 -10.00 19.24
C PHE A 84 -13.74 -10.53 20.59
N GLU A 85 -14.03 -9.84 21.69
CA GLU A 85 -13.58 -10.20 23.05
C GLU A 85 -13.99 -11.63 23.45
N HIS A 86 -15.19 -12.05 23.05
CA HIS A 86 -15.76 -13.36 23.37
C HIS A 86 -15.65 -14.40 22.25
N ALA A 87 -14.94 -14.07 21.16
CA ALA A 87 -14.82 -14.95 20.01
C ALA A 87 -13.78 -16.06 20.23
N PRO A 88 -13.93 -17.24 19.58
CA PRO A 88 -12.90 -18.27 19.62
C PRO A 88 -11.54 -17.72 19.20
N ARG A 89 -10.49 -18.10 19.94
CA ARG A 89 -9.11 -17.71 19.61
C ARG A 89 -8.79 -18.23 18.21
N PRO A 90 -8.24 -17.38 17.31
CA PRO A 90 -7.82 -17.83 15.99
C PRO A 90 -6.86 -19.01 16.07
N ILE A 91 -6.97 -19.95 15.14
CA ILE A 91 -5.96 -20.99 14.93
C ILE A 91 -4.67 -20.26 14.52
N GLN A 92 -3.65 -20.29 15.38
CA GLN A 92 -2.37 -19.62 15.14
C GLN A 92 -1.44 -20.53 14.34
N ASP A 93 -1.31 -20.26 13.04
CA ASP A 93 -0.22 -20.81 12.23
C ASP A 93 0.97 -19.86 12.28
N ARG A 94 1.81 -20.04 13.29
CA ARG A 94 2.96 -19.16 13.57
C ARG A 94 3.98 -19.11 12.42
N GLN A 95 4.04 -20.16 11.59
CA GLN A 95 4.94 -20.14 10.44
C GLN A 95 4.44 -19.14 9.39
N ILE A 96 3.13 -19.12 9.12
CA ILE A 96 2.52 -18.14 8.21
C ILE A 96 2.65 -16.73 8.79
N ASP A 97 2.41 -16.57 10.10
CA ASP A 97 2.49 -15.27 10.76
C ASP A 97 3.89 -14.63 10.59
N PHE A 98 4.97 -15.37 10.85
CA PHE A 98 6.33 -14.83 10.66
C PHE A 98 6.70 -14.64 9.19
N LEU A 99 6.24 -15.54 8.31
CA LEU A 99 6.56 -15.50 6.89
C LEU A 99 5.89 -14.33 6.16
N VAL A 100 4.79 -13.80 6.69
CA VAL A 100 4.16 -12.56 6.19
C VAL A 100 4.63 -11.34 6.97
N GLY A 101 4.68 -11.43 8.30
CA GLY A 101 4.99 -10.30 9.16
C GLY A 101 6.42 -9.80 9.03
N ILE A 102 7.43 -10.70 8.99
CA ILE A 102 8.84 -10.29 8.90
C ILE A 102 9.14 -9.57 7.58
N PRO A 103 8.78 -10.10 6.39
CA PRO A 103 9.01 -9.38 5.14
C PRO A 103 8.31 -8.02 5.12
N MET A 104 7.12 -7.90 5.71
CA MET A 104 6.43 -6.61 5.75
C MET A 104 7.17 -5.57 6.59
N VAL A 105 7.78 -5.98 7.72
CA VAL A 105 8.66 -5.10 8.51
C VAL A 105 9.98 -4.81 7.78
N VAL A 106 10.54 -5.79 7.06
CA VAL A 106 11.75 -5.56 6.23
C VAL A 106 11.46 -4.57 5.11
N VAL A 107 10.31 -4.69 4.44
CA VAL A 107 9.89 -3.71 3.42
C VAL A 107 9.73 -2.33 4.05
N ALA A 108 9.10 -2.21 5.22
CA ALA A 108 9.06 -0.94 5.94
C ALA A 108 10.49 -0.39 6.18
N LEU A 109 11.40 -1.21 6.71
CA LEU A 109 12.79 -0.80 6.91
C LEU A 109 13.49 -0.35 5.61
N LEU A 110 13.25 -1.03 4.49
CA LEU A 110 13.78 -0.64 3.19
C LEU A 110 13.19 0.69 2.71
N PHE A 111 11.90 0.93 2.93
CA PHE A 111 11.27 2.22 2.58
C PHE A 111 11.90 3.37 3.35
N ILE A 112 12.15 3.23 4.65
CA ILE A 112 12.72 4.32 5.45
C ILE A 112 14.24 4.51 5.25
N THR A 113 14.97 3.46 4.87
CA THR A 113 16.44 3.53 4.71
C THR A 113 16.90 3.75 3.28
N LEU A 114 16.22 3.15 2.30
CA LEU A 114 16.66 3.11 0.91
C LEU A 114 15.90 4.09 0.02
N ALA A 115 14.61 4.35 0.29
CA ALA A 115 13.84 5.32 -0.52
C ALA A 115 14.43 6.76 -0.47
N PRO A 116 14.94 7.28 0.66
CA PRO A 116 15.62 8.58 0.67
C PRO A 116 16.86 8.62 -0.23
N ILE A 117 17.54 7.48 -0.40
CA ILE A 117 18.76 7.35 -1.20
C ILE A 117 18.42 7.26 -2.69
N ILE A 118 17.38 6.49 -3.05
CA ILE A 118 17.01 6.23 -4.45
C ILE A 118 16.21 7.38 -5.05
N ALA A 119 15.28 7.95 -4.28
CA ALA A 119 14.27 8.88 -4.78
C ALA A 119 14.47 10.32 -4.30
N SER A 120 15.61 10.62 -3.65
CA SER A 120 16.06 11.88 -3.01
C SER A 120 15.04 13.03 -2.93
N THR A 121 14.52 13.52 -4.05
CA THR A 121 13.57 14.63 -4.15
C THR A 121 12.08 14.25 -4.04
N TYR A 122 11.65 13.11 -4.58
CA TYR A 122 10.26 12.63 -4.44
C TYR A 122 9.96 12.09 -3.05
N TYR A 123 11.00 11.68 -2.31
CA TYR A 123 10.84 11.08 -0.98
C TYR A 123 10.02 11.97 -0.03
N TRP A 124 10.28 13.28 -0.02
CA TRP A 124 9.61 14.23 0.86
C TRP A 124 8.23 14.67 0.36
N THR A 125 8.04 14.73 -0.96
CA THR A 125 6.72 14.98 -1.54
C THR A 125 5.79 13.80 -1.29
N ASP A 126 6.25 12.58 -1.62
CA ASP A 126 5.42 11.39 -1.48
C ASP A 126 5.34 10.88 -0.04
N ARG A 127 6.28 11.26 0.84
CA ARG A 127 6.32 10.83 2.25
C ARG A 127 6.24 9.31 2.39
N ALA A 128 7.18 8.63 1.73
CA ALA A 128 7.29 7.16 1.74
C ALA A 128 7.50 6.59 3.16
N ASP A 129 8.00 7.41 4.10
CA ASP A 129 8.05 7.14 5.54
C ASP A 129 6.67 6.85 6.16
N VAL A 130 5.61 7.52 5.71
CA VAL A 130 4.25 7.30 6.22
C VAL A 130 3.71 5.93 5.79
N LEU A 131 4.01 5.50 4.57
CA LEU A 131 3.67 4.15 4.11
C LEU A 131 4.49 3.08 4.87
N SER A 132 5.76 3.38 5.13
CA SER A 132 6.63 2.54 5.98
C SER A 132 6.03 2.34 7.37
N LEU A 133 5.51 3.40 8.00
CA LEU A 133 4.81 3.33 9.28
C LEU A 133 3.64 2.34 9.26
N ALA A 134 2.78 2.43 8.23
CA ALA A 134 1.63 1.54 8.09
C ALA A 134 2.05 0.06 7.95
N LEU A 135 3.09 -0.22 7.14
CA LEU A 135 3.63 -1.57 6.95
C LEU A 135 4.29 -2.11 8.22
N PHE A 136 5.02 -1.28 8.95
CA PHE A 136 5.64 -1.64 10.23
C PHE A 136 4.58 -2.01 11.26
N ALA A 137 3.56 -1.16 11.46
CA ALA A 137 2.48 -1.40 12.42
C ALA A 137 1.69 -2.67 12.09
N ALA A 138 1.40 -2.90 10.81
CA ALA A 138 0.74 -4.11 10.34
C ALA A 138 1.63 -5.35 10.54
N GLY A 139 2.94 -5.25 10.28
CA GLY A 139 3.89 -6.37 10.40
C GLY A 139 4.10 -6.78 11.84
N ALA A 140 4.29 -5.79 12.73
CA ALA A 140 4.35 -5.99 14.16
C ALA A 140 3.05 -6.63 14.71
N THR A 141 1.89 -6.23 14.18
CA THR A 141 0.59 -6.84 14.54
C THR A 141 0.48 -8.30 14.09
N ILE A 142 0.93 -8.63 12.88
CA ILE A 142 0.94 -10.02 12.40
C ILE A 142 1.90 -10.87 13.24
N ILE A 143 3.09 -10.36 13.57
CA ILE A 143 4.07 -11.06 14.41
C ILE A 143 3.54 -11.27 15.84
N GLY A 144 2.86 -10.26 16.41
CA GLY A 144 2.35 -10.30 17.79
C GLY A 144 1.06 -11.07 17.97
N TYR A 145 0.06 -10.82 17.11
CA TYR A 145 -1.32 -11.32 17.24
C TYR A 145 -1.73 -12.33 16.16
N GLY A 146 -0.93 -12.47 15.10
CA GLY A 146 -1.17 -13.38 13.98
C GLY A 146 -1.97 -12.75 12.85
N ILE A 147 -1.88 -13.35 11.66
CA ILE A 147 -2.48 -12.85 10.42
C ILE A 147 -4.01 -12.77 10.48
N THR A 148 -4.65 -13.59 11.32
CA THR A 148 -6.11 -13.52 11.49
C THR A 148 -6.54 -12.20 12.14
N TRP A 149 -5.79 -11.70 13.12
CA TRP A 149 -6.08 -10.41 13.75
C TRP A 149 -5.82 -9.24 12.81
N PHE A 150 -4.79 -9.33 11.97
CA PHE A 150 -4.58 -8.38 10.88
C PHE A 150 -5.84 -8.25 10.00
N TRP A 151 -6.43 -9.36 9.57
CA TRP A 151 -7.65 -9.34 8.76
C TRP A 151 -8.89 -8.82 9.51
N ARG A 152 -8.96 -9.01 10.83
CA ARG A 152 -10.01 -8.39 11.67
C ARG A 152 -9.83 -6.87 11.72
N LEU A 153 -8.58 -6.41 11.83
CA LEU A 153 -8.19 -5.00 11.94
C LEU A 153 -7.92 -4.30 10.59
N LYS A 154 -8.22 -4.94 9.46
CA LYS A 154 -7.93 -4.40 8.12
C LYS A 154 -8.39 -2.96 7.90
N ALA A 155 -9.51 -2.56 8.48
CA ALA A 155 -10.01 -1.18 8.40
C ALA A 155 -9.05 -0.20 9.09
N SER A 156 -8.53 -0.53 10.29
CA SER A 156 -7.52 0.28 10.98
C SER A 156 -6.27 0.49 10.12
N PHE A 157 -5.76 -0.57 9.49
CA PHE A 157 -4.57 -0.46 8.63
C PHE A 157 -4.84 0.30 7.34
N ILE A 158 -6.04 0.19 6.75
CA ILE A 158 -6.43 1.04 5.61
C ILE A 158 -6.35 2.52 6.00
N PHE A 159 -6.78 2.89 7.21
CA PHE A 159 -6.69 4.28 7.68
C PHE A 159 -5.25 4.76 7.90
N LEU A 160 -4.32 3.86 8.30
CA LEU A 160 -2.89 4.21 8.30
C LEU A 160 -2.32 4.37 6.89
N VAL A 161 -2.76 3.55 5.92
CA VAL A 161 -2.33 3.71 4.52
C VAL A 161 -2.92 4.99 3.91
N LEU A 162 -4.17 5.33 4.23
CA LEU A 162 -4.80 6.60 3.86
C LEU A 162 -4.10 7.81 4.49
N MET A 163 -3.18 7.64 5.44
CA MET A 163 -2.35 8.75 5.92
C MET A 163 -1.32 9.18 4.87
N TRP A 164 -1.02 8.33 3.89
CA TRP A 164 0.04 8.54 2.91
C TRP A 164 -0.27 9.73 1.97
N PRO A 165 0.45 10.86 2.08
CA PRO A 165 0.19 12.09 1.32
C PRO A 165 0.20 11.92 -0.20
N ALA A 166 1.07 11.04 -0.74
CA ALA A 166 1.16 10.77 -2.18
C ALA A 166 -0.20 10.40 -2.80
N LEU A 167 -1.05 9.65 -2.07
CA LEU A 167 -2.39 9.31 -2.55
C LEU A 167 -3.21 10.55 -2.90
N TYR A 168 -3.03 11.62 -2.14
CA TYR A 168 -3.78 12.86 -2.28
C TYR A 168 -3.11 13.79 -3.29
N LEU A 169 -1.79 13.93 -3.22
CA LEU A 169 -1.04 14.80 -4.13
C LEU A 169 -1.21 14.38 -5.60
N HIS A 170 -1.31 13.07 -5.87
CA HIS A 170 -1.46 12.57 -7.24
C HIS A 170 -2.94 12.43 -7.68
N LEU A 171 -3.89 12.25 -6.76
CA LEU A 171 -5.30 12.04 -7.11
C LEU A 171 -6.18 13.29 -6.95
N LEU A 172 -5.90 14.15 -5.98
CA LEU A 172 -6.77 15.28 -5.62
C LEU A 172 -6.70 16.49 -6.55
N PRO A 173 -5.58 16.89 -7.19
CA PRO A 173 -5.55 18.14 -7.95
C PRO A 173 -6.68 18.22 -9.00
N SER A 174 -6.84 17.15 -9.78
CA SER A 174 -7.90 17.02 -10.79
C SER A 174 -9.32 17.01 -10.19
N VAL A 175 -9.46 16.53 -8.95
CA VAL A 175 -10.75 16.49 -8.25
C VAL A 175 -11.06 17.85 -7.64
N MET A 176 -10.09 18.53 -7.05
CA MET A 176 -10.22 19.86 -6.44
C MET A 176 -10.61 20.91 -7.47
N GLN A 177 -10.03 20.84 -8.69
CA GLN A 177 -10.41 21.74 -9.77
C GLN A 177 -11.89 21.57 -10.14
N LYS A 178 -12.39 20.34 -10.27
CA LYS A 178 -13.81 20.08 -10.53
C LYS A 178 -14.73 20.62 -9.43
N PHE A 179 -14.32 20.48 -8.17
CA PHE A 179 -15.07 21.08 -7.05
C PHE A 179 -15.11 22.61 -7.14
N ALA A 180 -14.00 23.25 -7.55
CA ALA A 180 -13.97 24.70 -7.76
C ALA A 180 -14.92 25.10 -8.90
N ASP A 181 -14.89 24.38 -10.02
CA ASP A 181 -15.77 24.62 -11.16
C ASP A 181 -17.25 24.48 -10.77
N TYR A 182 -17.61 23.41 -10.05
CA TYR A 182 -18.98 23.21 -9.56
C TYR A 182 -19.43 24.28 -8.56
N THR A 183 -18.52 24.71 -7.67
CA THR A 183 -18.78 25.79 -6.72
C THR A 183 -19.04 27.11 -7.43
N ASN A 184 -18.19 27.43 -8.41
CA ASN A 184 -18.32 28.65 -9.21
C ASN A 184 -19.61 28.65 -10.03
N ALA A 185 -19.98 27.51 -10.62
CA ALA A 185 -21.25 27.37 -11.32
C ALA A 185 -22.46 27.55 -10.40
N ALA A 186 -22.41 26.99 -9.18
CA ALA A 186 -23.47 27.16 -8.19
C ALA A 186 -23.60 28.62 -7.73
N LEU A 187 -22.48 29.29 -7.44
CA LEU A 187 -22.47 30.70 -7.04
C LEU A 187 -23.00 31.61 -8.16
N ALA A 188 -22.64 31.33 -9.42
CA ALA A 188 -23.16 32.09 -10.56
C ALA A 188 -24.70 32.06 -10.61
N GLN A 189 -25.31 30.90 -10.39
CA GLN A 189 -26.78 30.78 -10.33
C GLN A 189 -27.37 31.52 -9.12
N ILE A 190 -26.74 31.39 -7.94
CA ILE A 190 -27.26 31.97 -6.70
C ILE A 190 -27.21 33.50 -6.72
N VAL A 191 -26.13 34.10 -7.24
CA VAL A 191 -25.95 35.55 -7.32
C VAL A 191 -27.03 36.22 -8.18
N HIS A 192 -27.58 35.52 -9.18
CA HIS A 192 -28.71 36.02 -9.96
C HIS A 192 -30.05 35.97 -9.22
N VAL A 193 -30.20 35.07 -8.25
CA VAL A 193 -31.49 34.81 -7.56
C VAL A 193 -31.59 35.58 -6.23
N LEU A 194 -30.48 35.68 -5.49
CA LEU A 194 -30.44 36.35 -4.20
C LEU A 194 -29.83 37.75 -4.33
N PRO A 195 -30.43 38.80 -3.74
CA PRO A 195 -29.92 40.17 -3.78
C PRO A 195 -28.70 40.34 -2.86
N LEU A 196 -27.60 39.67 -3.18
CA LEU A 196 -26.38 39.61 -2.37
C LEU A 196 -25.48 40.85 -2.55
N GLY A 197 -25.81 41.76 -3.46
CA GLY A 197 -24.95 42.89 -3.82
C GLY A 197 -23.70 42.48 -4.59
N VAL A 198 -23.69 41.31 -5.22
CA VAL A 198 -22.54 40.75 -5.95
C VAL A 198 -22.85 40.68 -7.45
N THR A 199 -21.86 40.96 -8.30
CA THR A 199 -21.92 40.76 -9.74
C THR A 199 -20.82 39.80 -10.21
N LEU A 200 -21.02 39.15 -11.36
CA LEU A 200 -20.04 38.23 -11.92
C LEU A 200 -18.97 39.01 -12.69
N GLY A 201 -17.70 38.67 -12.49
CA GLY A 201 -16.57 39.19 -13.26
C GLY A 201 -16.43 38.51 -14.62
N GLY A 202 -15.48 38.98 -15.43
CA GLY A 202 -15.22 38.43 -16.77
C GLY A 202 -14.56 37.05 -16.80
N GLN A 203 -14.16 36.51 -15.65
CA GLN A 203 -13.52 35.19 -15.52
C GLN A 203 -14.31 34.30 -14.55
N ALA A 204 -14.30 32.99 -14.80
CA ALA A 204 -14.98 32.01 -13.95
C ALA A 204 -14.43 32.04 -12.52
N GLY A 205 -15.32 32.16 -11.52
CA GLY A 205 -14.95 32.25 -10.11
C GLY A 205 -14.60 33.65 -9.60
N LEU A 206 -14.51 34.65 -10.49
CA LEU A 206 -14.30 36.04 -10.09
C LEU A 206 -15.65 36.72 -9.77
N LEU A 207 -15.80 37.17 -8.53
CA LEU A 207 -16.99 37.83 -8.00
C LEU A 207 -16.66 39.26 -7.62
N ILE A 208 -17.53 40.20 -7.99
CA ILE A 208 -17.39 41.62 -7.67
C ILE A 208 -18.46 41.99 -6.63
N VAL A 209 -18.04 42.25 -5.40
CA VAL A 209 -18.92 42.62 -4.29
C VAL A 209 -19.09 44.15 -4.28
N ASN A 210 -20.30 44.62 -4.55
CA ASN A 210 -20.67 46.03 -4.48
C ASN A 210 -20.99 46.39 -3.03
N GLN A 211 -20.15 47.23 -2.43
CA GLN A 211 -20.27 47.64 -1.03
C GLN A 211 -21.11 48.91 -0.92
N ALA A 212 -21.92 49.04 0.14
CA ALA A 212 -22.79 50.20 0.34
C ALA A 212 -22.03 51.54 0.52
N HIS A 213 -20.82 51.49 1.10
CA HIS A 213 -20.04 52.68 1.49
C HIS A 213 -18.55 52.61 1.11
N ALA A 214 -18.16 51.72 0.19
CA ALA A 214 -16.76 51.51 -0.19
C ALA A 214 -16.61 51.08 -1.67
N ALA A 215 -15.38 51.11 -2.18
CA ALA A 215 -15.08 50.65 -3.54
C ALA A 215 -15.43 49.17 -3.74
N PRO A 216 -15.81 48.73 -4.96
CA PRO A 216 -16.13 47.33 -5.23
C PRO A 216 -14.95 46.41 -4.90
N LEU A 217 -15.21 45.32 -4.17
CA LEU A 217 -14.20 44.34 -3.78
C LEU A 217 -14.24 43.16 -4.76
N GLN A 218 -13.09 42.80 -5.32
CA GLN A 218 -12.96 41.62 -6.18
C GLN A 218 -12.52 40.41 -5.35
N ILE A 219 -13.26 39.31 -5.44
CA ILE A 219 -12.99 38.06 -4.75
C ILE A 219 -12.90 36.95 -5.79
N SER A 220 -11.80 36.20 -5.79
CA SER A 220 -11.64 35.00 -6.62
C SER A 220 -11.84 33.75 -5.79
N VAL A 221 -12.77 32.88 -6.19
CA VAL A 221 -13.04 31.61 -5.52
C VAL A 221 -12.17 30.52 -6.14
N GLY A 222 -11.02 30.25 -5.51
CA GLY A 222 -10.08 29.20 -5.90
C GLY A 222 -10.37 27.82 -5.28
N THR A 223 -9.46 26.87 -5.51
CA THR A 223 -9.57 25.47 -5.05
C THR A 223 -9.64 25.34 -3.52
N ALA A 224 -9.02 26.23 -2.76
CA ALA A 224 -9.08 26.25 -1.29
C ALA A 224 -10.51 26.50 -0.75
N CYS A 225 -11.33 27.29 -1.47
CA CYS A 225 -12.69 27.66 -1.07
C CYS A 225 -13.78 26.75 -1.69
N SER A 226 -13.39 25.83 -2.58
CA SER A 226 -14.27 24.96 -3.36
C SER A 226 -15.12 23.96 -2.55
N GLY A 227 -14.86 23.80 -1.25
CA GLY A 227 -15.52 22.80 -0.41
C GLY A 227 -14.95 21.39 -0.56
N ALA A 228 -13.89 21.19 -1.35
CA ALA A 228 -13.21 19.89 -1.43
C ALA A 228 -12.73 19.40 -0.05
N ASN A 229 -12.27 20.31 0.82
CA ASN A 229 -11.82 20.00 2.18
C ASN A 229 -12.95 19.42 3.05
N SER A 230 -14.14 20.05 3.06
CA SER A 230 -15.27 19.56 3.86
C SER A 230 -15.80 18.22 3.31
N VAL A 231 -15.82 18.05 1.99
CA VAL A 231 -16.22 16.78 1.38
C VAL A 231 -15.25 15.66 1.73
N LEU A 232 -13.93 15.88 1.60
CA LEU A 232 -12.92 14.89 1.96
C LEU A 232 -12.93 14.59 3.47
N GLY A 233 -13.02 15.62 4.31
CA GLY A 233 -13.14 15.48 5.75
C GLY A 233 -14.32 14.58 6.14
N PHE A 234 -15.49 14.81 5.53
CA PHE A 234 -16.65 13.94 5.74
C PHE A 234 -16.41 12.53 5.18
N ALA A 235 -15.78 12.40 4.02
CA ALA A 235 -15.48 11.11 3.41
C ALA A 235 -14.65 10.23 4.36
N LEU A 236 -13.61 10.80 4.99
CA LEU A 236 -12.73 10.12 5.94
C LEU A 236 -13.46 9.76 7.24
N ILE A 237 -14.14 10.72 7.88
CA ILE A 237 -14.89 10.50 9.12
C ILE A 237 -16.02 9.49 8.91
N GLY A 238 -16.81 9.67 7.85
CA GLY A 238 -17.89 8.78 7.47
C GLY A 238 -17.40 7.37 7.15
N GLY A 239 -16.28 7.24 6.45
CA GLY A 239 -15.63 5.96 6.19
C GLY A 239 -15.23 5.23 7.48
N ALA A 240 -14.67 5.96 8.44
CA ALA A 240 -14.26 5.41 9.74
C ALA A 240 -15.49 4.90 10.51
N ILE A 241 -16.56 5.69 10.60
CA ILE A 241 -17.82 5.30 11.24
C ILE A 241 -18.41 4.05 10.56
N LEU A 242 -18.56 4.06 9.23
CA LEU A 242 -19.16 2.95 8.47
C LEU A 242 -18.37 1.65 8.58
N SER A 243 -17.06 1.73 8.81
CA SER A 243 -16.20 0.56 9.05
C SER A 243 -16.61 -0.20 10.32
N THR A 244 -17.14 0.52 11.32
CA THR A 244 -17.57 -0.03 12.62
C THR A 244 -19.04 -0.47 12.65
N LEU A 245 -19.90 0.09 11.79
CA LEU A 245 -21.34 -0.21 11.75
C LEU A 245 -21.71 -1.45 10.92
N GLY A 246 -22.84 -2.07 11.25
CA GLY A 246 -23.57 -3.08 10.48
C GLY A 246 -24.49 -2.46 9.43
N GLY A 247 -25.12 -3.29 8.60
CA GLY A 247 -26.01 -2.84 7.52
C GLY A 247 -25.52 -3.19 6.11
N GLY A 248 -26.44 -3.16 5.14
CA GLY A 248 -26.17 -3.52 3.74
C GLY A 248 -25.22 -2.53 3.04
N LYS A 249 -24.36 -3.04 2.14
CA LYS A 249 -23.33 -2.23 1.44
C LYS A 249 -23.93 -1.03 0.70
N GLY A 250 -25.07 -1.20 0.02
CA GLY A 250 -25.74 -0.11 -0.69
C GLY A 250 -26.24 1.01 0.23
N ARG A 251 -26.78 0.67 1.40
CA ARG A 251 -27.26 1.66 2.38
C ARG A 251 -26.12 2.47 2.99
N LYS A 252 -24.99 1.81 3.25
CA LYS A 252 -23.76 2.47 3.69
C LYS A 252 -23.25 3.45 2.65
N LEU A 253 -23.21 3.03 1.39
CA LEU A 253 -22.79 3.88 0.28
C LEU A 253 -23.73 5.09 0.13
N LEU A 254 -25.04 4.88 0.22
CA LEU A 254 -26.03 5.95 0.13
C LEU A 254 -25.87 6.98 1.26
N TRP A 255 -25.71 6.54 2.51
CA TRP A 255 -25.46 7.43 3.65
C TRP A 255 -24.15 8.23 3.46
N TRP A 256 -23.11 7.57 2.95
CA TRP A 256 -21.82 8.21 2.70
C TRP A 256 -21.89 9.30 1.63
N ILE A 257 -22.52 8.98 0.50
CA ILE A 257 -22.75 9.93 -0.60
C ILE A 257 -23.64 11.07 -0.13
N ALA A 258 -24.74 10.79 0.57
CA ALA A 258 -25.65 11.81 1.07
C ALA A 258 -24.94 12.82 1.98
N GLY A 259 -24.06 12.35 2.87
CA GLY A 259 -23.30 13.25 3.74
C GLY A 259 -22.21 14.05 3.02
N MET A 260 -21.53 13.46 2.02
CA MET A 260 -20.61 14.23 1.15
C MET A 260 -21.35 15.31 0.37
N THR A 261 -22.52 15.00 -0.18
CA THR A 261 -23.38 15.98 -0.87
C THR A 261 -23.84 17.08 0.08
N LEU A 262 -24.24 16.72 1.31
CA LEU A 262 -24.65 17.69 2.33
C LEU A 262 -23.49 18.61 2.74
N ALA A 263 -22.27 18.05 2.90
CA ALA A 263 -21.06 18.81 3.18
C ALA A 263 -20.74 19.83 2.07
N PHE A 264 -20.94 19.44 0.81
CA PHE A 264 -20.78 20.33 -0.33
C PHE A 264 -21.85 21.45 -0.33
N ILE A 265 -23.12 21.12 -0.10
CA ILE A 265 -24.21 22.11 -0.02
C ILE A 265 -23.94 23.13 1.10
N PHE A 266 -23.51 22.67 2.28
CA PHE A 266 -23.18 23.56 3.40
C PHE A 266 -21.95 24.42 3.11
N ASN A 267 -21.02 23.96 2.27
CA ASN A 267 -19.94 24.84 1.78
C ASN A 267 -20.49 25.96 0.88
N ILE A 268 -21.47 25.69 0.02
CA ILE A 268 -22.13 26.76 -0.76
C ILE A 268 -22.84 27.75 0.18
N VAL A 269 -23.54 27.26 1.20
CA VAL A 269 -24.16 28.13 2.23
C VAL A 269 -23.12 29.01 2.93
N ARG A 270 -21.96 28.43 3.29
CA ARG A 270 -20.82 29.17 3.85
C ARG A 270 -20.36 30.30 2.93
N LEU A 271 -20.16 30.02 1.64
CA LEU A 271 -19.68 31.04 0.70
C LEU A 271 -20.71 32.16 0.50
N VAL A 272 -21.99 31.80 0.40
CA VAL A 272 -23.08 32.79 0.31
C VAL A 272 -23.13 33.67 1.56
N SER A 273 -22.95 33.11 2.76
CA SER A 273 -22.96 33.90 3.99
C SER A 273 -21.75 34.83 4.11
N ILE A 274 -20.58 34.41 3.64
CA ILE A 274 -19.37 35.27 3.56
C ILE A 274 -19.61 36.43 2.59
N LEU A 275 -20.16 36.16 1.39
CA LEU A 275 -20.43 37.19 0.39
C LEU A 275 -21.48 38.21 0.86
N ALA A 276 -22.54 37.74 1.53
CA ALA A 276 -23.55 38.62 2.13
C ALA A 276 -22.97 39.52 3.23
N LEU A 277 -22.11 38.97 4.09
CA LEU A 277 -21.47 39.74 5.15
C LEU A 277 -20.48 40.78 4.58
N ALA A 278 -19.78 40.43 3.51
CA ALA A 278 -18.88 41.35 2.81
C ALA A 278 -19.66 42.51 2.15
N SER A 279 -20.81 42.25 1.52
CA SER A 279 -21.62 43.30 0.87
C SER A 279 -22.28 44.26 1.86
N TRP A 280 -22.57 43.81 3.08
CA TRP A 280 -23.03 44.66 4.20
C TRP A 280 -21.96 45.58 4.79
N GLY A 281 -20.74 45.58 4.26
CA GLY A 281 -19.68 46.52 4.64
C GLY A 281 -18.69 46.00 5.68
N HIS A 282 -18.62 44.68 5.89
CA HIS A 282 -17.66 44.06 6.81
C HIS A 282 -16.68 43.07 6.13
N PRO A 283 -15.96 43.46 5.06
CA PRO A 283 -15.12 42.53 4.29
C PRO A 283 -13.96 41.93 5.10
N GLY A 284 -13.33 42.70 5.99
CA GLY A 284 -12.23 42.21 6.85
C GLY A 284 -12.69 41.14 7.86
N LEU A 285 -13.91 41.26 8.40
CA LEU A 285 -14.50 40.23 9.26
C LEU A 285 -14.89 38.99 8.44
N ALA A 286 -15.47 39.21 7.26
CA ALA A 286 -15.97 38.17 6.37
C ALA A 286 -14.85 37.25 5.85
N LEU A 287 -13.73 37.83 5.38
CA LEU A 287 -12.59 37.10 4.83
C LEU A 287 -11.58 36.64 5.90
N GLY A 288 -11.58 37.29 7.07
CA GLY A 288 -10.76 36.90 8.22
C GLY A 288 -11.45 35.85 9.08
N GLY A 289 -11.71 36.20 10.35
CA GLY A 289 -12.16 35.24 11.37
C GLY A 289 -13.49 34.52 11.06
N TYR A 290 -14.43 35.19 10.39
CA TYR A 290 -15.72 34.55 10.06
C TYR A 290 -15.55 33.40 9.06
N HIS A 291 -14.74 33.58 8.00
CA HIS A 291 -14.45 32.56 7.01
C HIS A 291 -13.93 31.25 7.63
N ALA A 292 -12.98 31.37 8.57
CA ALA A 292 -12.38 30.24 9.26
C ALA A 292 -13.37 29.53 10.21
N VAL A 293 -14.10 30.28 11.04
CA VAL A 293 -14.94 29.72 12.09
C VAL A 293 -16.24 29.12 11.54
N ILE A 294 -16.92 29.81 10.61
CA ILE A 294 -18.23 29.36 10.13
C ILE A 294 -18.14 28.03 9.39
N GLY A 295 -17.02 27.78 8.69
CA GLY A 295 -16.78 26.52 7.99
C GLY A 295 -16.73 25.33 8.95
N LEU A 296 -16.02 25.48 10.08
CA LEU A 296 -15.92 24.44 11.11
C LEU A 296 -17.27 24.17 11.78
N ILE A 297 -18.03 25.23 12.10
CA ILE A 297 -19.37 25.10 12.69
C ILE A 297 -20.31 24.34 11.74
N LEU A 298 -20.39 24.77 10.48
CA LEU A 298 -21.26 24.15 9.47
C LEU A 298 -20.85 22.69 9.21
N PHE A 299 -19.55 22.40 9.15
CA PHE A 299 -19.06 21.04 9.01
C PHE A 299 -19.44 20.15 10.20
N ALA A 300 -19.31 20.65 11.43
CA ALA A 300 -19.74 19.93 12.63
C ALA A 300 -21.26 19.64 12.63
N ILE A 301 -22.07 20.61 12.18
CA ILE A 301 -23.52 20.43 12.00
C ILE A 301 -23.79 19.31 11.00
N VAL A 302 -23.11 19.29 9.85
CA VAL A 302 -23.26 18.22 8.84
C VAL A 302 -22.96 16.85 9.44
N VAL A 303 -21.85 16.72 10.17
CA VAL A 303 -21.49 15.44 10.83
C VAL A 303 -22.58 15.03 11.83
N MET A 304 -23.06 15.95 12.67
CA MET A 304 -24.11 15.67 13.65
C MET A 304 -25.43 15.24 12.99
N VAL A 305 -25.88 15.96 11.96
CA VAL A 305 -27.08 15.61 11.18
C VAL A 305 -26.95 14.21 10.59
N MET A 306 -25.79 13.90 10.00
CA MET A 306 -25.58 12.58 9.40
C MET A 306 -25.50 11.46 10.45
N LEU A 307 -24.95 11.72 11.64
CA LEU A 307 -24.98 10.78 12.76
C LEU A 307 -26.42 10.48 13.22
N PHE A 308 -27.27 11.50 13.34
CA PHE A 308 -28.69 11.32 13.67
C PHE A 308 -29.45 10.60 12.56
N ALA A 309 -29.02 10.74 11.30
CA ALA A 309 -29.64 10.06 10.16
C ALA A 309 -29.27 8.57 10.06
N LEU A 310 -28.27 8.04 10.81
CA LEU A 310 -27.86 6.63 10.73
C LEU A 310 -29.02 5.61 10.79
N PRO A 311 -30.01 5.74 11.71
CA PRO A 311 -31.13 4.82 11.78
C PRO A 311 -32.04 4.88 10.54
N TRP A 312 -32.19 6.05 9.91
CA TRP A 312 -33.01 6.21 8.69
C TRP A 312 -32.44 5.44 7.50
N PHE A 313 -31.11 5.26 7.47
CA PHE A 313 -30.44 4.42 6.48
C PHE A 313 -30.33 2.95 6.95
N GLY A 314 -30.96 2.58 8.06
CA GLY A 314 -30.92 1.22 8.61
C GLY A 314 -29.52 0.76 9.04
N LEU A 315 -28.66 1.70 9.43
CA LEU A 315 -27.32 1.43 9.94
C LEU A 315 -27.34 1.31 11.46
N HIS A 316 -26.72 0.27 11.99
CA HIS A 316 -26.72 -0.07 13.42
C HIS A 316 -25.32 -0.51 13.85
N THR A 317 -25.01 -0.51 15.14
CA THR A 317 -23.75 -1.07 15.66
C THR A 317 -23.68 -2.57 15.39
N LYS A 318 -22.51 -3.10 15.00
CA LYS A 318 -22.38 -4.55 14.78
C LYS A 318 -22.49 -5.32 16.09
N ASP A 319 -23.16 -6.46 16.04
CA ASP A 319 -23.27 -7.34 17.20
C ASP A 319 -21.91 -7.95 17.62
N PRO A 320 -21.72 -8.19 18.93
CA PRO A 320 -20.58 -8.94 19.45
C PRO A 320 -20.56 -10.36 18.88
N VAL A 321 -19.37 -10.87 18.55
CA VAL A 321 -19.23 -12.23 18.02
C VAL A 321 -19.15 -13.21 19.19
N THR A 322 -20.16 -14.07 19.34
CA THR A 322 -20.24 -15.08 20.42
C THR A 322 -19.81 -16.47 19.93
N MET A 323 -19.47 -17.36 20.88
CA MET A 323 -18.93 -18.71 20.62
C MET A 323 -19.82 -19.60 19.75
N GLY A 324 -21.15 -19.39 19.74
CA GLY A 324 -22.11 -20.23 18.99
C GLY A 324 -22.32 -19.83 17.52
N GLU A 325 -22.01 -18.59 17.14
CA GLU A 325 -22.27 -18.09 15.78
C GLU A 325 -21.32 -18.65 14.71
N GLY A 326 -20.13 -19.08 15.11
CA GLY A 326 -19.19 -19.74 14.19
C GLY A 326 -19.74 -21.05 13.63
N VAL A 327 -20.48 -21.79 14.47
CA VAL A 327 -21.13 -23.06 14.12
C VAL A 327 -22.37 -22.81 13.25
N THR A 328 -23.21 -21.84 13.61
CA THR A 328 -24.43 -21.52 12.84
C THR A 328 -24.12 -20.86 11.49
N ARG A 329 -23.03 -20.09 11.36
CA ARG A 329 -22.60 -19.51 10.08
C ARG A 329 -21.92 -20.54 9.18
N ALA A 330 -21.18 -21.49 9.74
CA ALA A 330 -20.70 -22.65 8.98
C ALA A 330 -21.89 -23.49 8.47
N ALA A 331 -22.88 -23.76 9.33
CA ALA A 331 -24.11 -24.47 8.94
C ALA A 331 -24.95 -23.69 7.91
N ARG A 332 -25.03 -22.35 8.00
CA ARG A 332 -25.73 -21.51 7.02
C ARG A 332 -25.00 -21.43 5.69
N LYS A 333 -23.67 -21.43 5.68
CA LYS A 333 -22.85 -21.47 4.45
C LYS A 333 -23.01 -22.81 3.73
N VAL A 334 -23.07 -23.91 4.48
CA VAL A 334 -23.44 -25.24 3.96
C VAL A 334 -24.85 -25.21 3.34
N LYS A 335 -25.82 -24.52 3.96
CA LYS A 335 -27.20 -24.41 3.46
C LYS A 335 -27.36 -23.47 2.24
N THR A 336 -26.41 -22.59 1.96
CA THR A 336 -26.50 -21.62 0.84
C THR A 336 -25.71 -22.05 -0.40
N ASP A 337 -24.72 -22.94 -0.26
CA ASP A 337 -24.07 -23.61 -1.39
C ASP A 337 -24.87 -24.82 -1.93
N THR A 338 -26.02 -25.15 -1.33
CA THR A 338 -26.95 -26.21 -1.77
C THR A 338 -28.10 -25.68 -2.64
N THR A 339 -27.85 -24.77 -3.58
CA THR A 339 -28.72 -24.66 -4.76
C THR A 339 -28.41 -25.84 -5.69
N PRO A 340 -29.40 -26.63 -6.14
CA PRO A 340 -29.15 -27.86 -6.85
C PRO A 340 -28.71 -27.55 -8.28
N VAL A 341 -27.40 -27.47 -8.49
CA VAL A 341 -26.81 -27.55 -9.83
C VAL A 341 -26.00 -28.84 -9.88
N PHE A 342 -26.66 -29.89 -10.37
CA PHE A 342 -26.19 -31.24 -10.67
C PHE A 342 -25.74 -32.11 -9.49
N GLY A 343 -26.44 -33.25 -9.36
CA GLY A 343 -26.36 -34.17 -8.23
C GLY A 343 -24.98 -34.78 -8.00
N THR A 344 -24.57 -34.79 -6.73
CA THR A 344 -23.76 -35.80 -6.05
C THR A 344 -23.70 -35.39 -4.58
N THR A 345 -24.65 -35.87 -3.77
CA THR A 345 -24.55 -35.76 -2.31
C THR A 345 -23.46 -36.70 -1.82
N SER A 346 -22.54 -36.20 -1.00
CA SER A 346 -21.49 -37.03 -0.40
C SER A 346 -22.07 -37.91 0.71
N LEU A 347 -21.55 -39.12 0.92
CA LEU A 347 -21.97 -40.01 2.01
C LEU A 347 -21.87 -39.36 3.41
N LEU A 348 -21.03 -38.35 3.56
CA LEU A 348 -20.94 -37.55 4.78
C LEU A 348 -22.17 -36.63 4.98
N GLU A 349 -22.74 -36.12 3.89
CA GLU A 349 -23.98 -35.32 3.90
C GLU A 349 -25.21 -36.18 4.19
N GLN A 350 -25.25 -37.42 3.68
CA GLN A 350 -26.30 -38.38 4.00
C GLN A 350 -26.28 -38.75 5.49
N HIS A 351 -25.10 -39.04 6.05
CA HIS A 351 -24.98 -39.43 7.46
C HIS A 351 -25.19 -38.26 8.44
N LEU A 352 -24.86 -37.03 8.05
CA LEU A 352 -25.16 -35.83 8.83
C LEU A 352 -26.64 -35.42 8.73
N ALA A 353 -27.29 -35.65 7.58
CA ALA A 353 -28.74 -35.48 7.42
C ALA A 353 -29.52 -36.53 8.21
N GLU A 354 -29.11 -37.80 8.20
CA GLU A 354 -29.68 -38.87 9.01
C GLU A 354 -29.54 -38.58 10.51
N ARG A 355 -28.40 -38.04 10.97
CA ARG A 355 -28.23 -37.60 12.36
C ARG A 355 -29.11 -36.41 12.73
N ALA A 356 -29.28 -35.44 11.83
CA ALA A 356 -30.13 -34.28 12.07
C ALA A 356 -31.62 -34.66 12.11
N VAL A 357 -32.03 -35.64 11.31
CA VAL A 357 -33.38 -36.22 11.33
C VAL A 357 -33.59 -37.08 12.58
N ALA A 358 -32.59 -37.88 13.00
CA ALA A 358 -32.64 -38.61 14.26
C ALA A 358 -32.74 -37.69 15.49
N GLU A 359 -32.03 -36.55 15.49
CA GLU A 359 -32.11 -35.52 16.54
C GLU A 359 -33.39 -34.67 16.50
N SER A 360 -34.11 -34.62 15.36
CA SER A 360 -35.42 -33.97 15.27
C SER A 360 -36.54 -34.93 15.70
N VAL A 361 -36.46 -36.21 15.33
CA VAL A 361 -37.40 -37.26 15.74
C VAL A 361 -37.29 -37.54 17.25
N ALA A 362 -36.10 -37.44 17.84
CA ALA A 362 -35.91 -37.54 19.29
C ALA A 362 -36.52 -36.36 20.08
N ARG A 363 -36.91 -35.26 19.43
CA ARG A 363 -37.49 -34.07 20.07
C ARG A 363 -39.01 -33.96 19.95
N THR A 364 -39.68 -34.86 19.22
CA THR A 364 -41.13 -34.81 18.96
C THR A 364 -41.94 -35.95 19.59
N ASN A 365 -41.33 -36.82 20.39
CA ASN A 365 -42.05 -37.90 21.08
C ASN A 365 -42.31 -37.54 22.55
N GLU A 366 -43.35 -36.74 22.80
CA GLU A 366 -44.12 -36.85 24.05
C GLU A 366 -45.23 -37.89 23.84
N PRO A 367 -45.53 -38.76 24.83
CA PRO A 367 -46.48 -39.84 24.63
C PRO A 367 -47.92 -39.35 24.81
N SER A 368 -48.69 -39.28 23.73
CA SER A 368 -50.16 -39.31 23.80
C SER A 368 -50.62 -40.77 23.78
N THR A 369 -51.16 -41.22 24.90
CA THR A 369 -51.88 -42.48 25.09
C THR A 369 -53.15 -42.54 24.24
N GLU A 370 -53.30 -43.58 23.42
CA GLU A 370 -54.53 -44.38 23.25
C GLU A 370 -54.36 -45.44 22.13
N ALA A 371 -54.73 -46.67 22.43
CA ALA A 371 -54.97 -47.77 21.49
C ALA A 371 -56.51 -47.94 21.38
N PRO A 372 -57.13 -48.58 20.34
CA PRO A 372 -56.87 -50.00 20.04
C PRO A 372 -57.06 -50.50 18.58
N SER A 373 -56.45 -51.68 18.33
CA SER A 373 -56.85 -52.85 17.53
C SER A 373 -57.50 -52.74 16.13
N ASP A 374 -56.87 -53.40 15.14
CA ASP A 374 -57.32 -54.64 14.47
C ASP A 374 -57.18 -54.66 12.92
N ALA A 375 -56.94 -55.87 12.41
CA ALA A 375 -57.11 -56.38 11.04
C ALA A 375 -56.05 -56.09 9.94
N GLY A 376 -55.52 -57.19 9.39
CA GLY A 376 -55.41 -57.37 7.93
C GLY A 376 -54.00 -57.51 7.36
N GLN A 377 -53.57 -58.76 7.15
CA GLN A 377 -52.47 -59.09 6.24
C GLN A 377 -53.04 -59.35 4.84
N PRO A 378 -52.36 -58.90 3.76
CA PRO A 378 -52.20 -59.81 2.62
C PRO A 378 -50.84 -59.74 1.90
N ASP A 379 -50.37 -60.95 1.56
CA ASP A 379 -49.58 -61.44 0.44
C ASP A 379 -48.49 -60.60 -0.27
N ILE A 380 -47.28 -61.20 -0.33
CA ILE A 380 -46.14 -60.78 -1.14
C ILE A 380 -46.03 -61.73 -2.36
N PRO A 381 -46.00 -61.24 -3.61
CA PRO A 381 -45.75 -62.08 -4.78
C PRO A 381 -44.28 -62.48 -4.91
N GLN A 382 -44.01 -63.75 -5.23
CA GLN A 382 -42.69 -64.28 -5.56
C GLN A 382 -42.15 -63.70 -6.89
N GLN A 383 -40.90 -63.24 -6.88
CA GLN A 383 -40.19 -62.69 -8.04
C GLN A 383 -39.33 -63.77 -8.74
N PRO A 384 -39.28 -63.86 -10.09
CA PRO A 384 -38.60 -64.95 -10.78
C PRO A 384 -37.08 -64.77 -10.84
N ALA A 385 -36.37 -65.90 -10.85
CA ALA A 385 -34.92 -66.01 -10.90
C ALA A 385 -34.32 -65.66 -12.29
N GLY A 386 -33.17 -64.99 -12.28
CA GLY A 386 -32.21 -65.01 -13.39
C GLY A 386 -31.93 -63.67 -14.09
N ALA A 387 -31.21 -62.76 -13.43
CA ALA A 387 -30.49 -61.68 -14.10
C ALA A 387 -28.98 -61.83 -13.81
N PRO A 388 -28.08 -61.66 -14.80
CA PRO A 388 -26.63 -61.76 -14.59
C PRO A 388 -26.18 -60.70 -13.56
N PRO A 389 -25.18 -61.00 -12.71
CA PRO A 389 -24.75 -60.09 -11.66
C PRO A 389 -24.31 -58.76 -12.27
N SER A 390 -24.92 -57.68 -11.79
CA SER A 390 -24.53 -56.32 -12.14
C SER A 390 -23.04 -56.12 -11.80
N PRO A 391 -22.24 -55.41 -12.63
CA PRO A 391 -20.87 -55.10 -12.28
C PRO A 391 -20.83 -54.40 -10.90
N PRO A 392 -19.80 -54.66 -10.08
CA PRO A 392 -19.76 -54.12 -8.72
C PRO A 392 -19.93 -52.59 -8.74
N VAL A 393 -20.83 -52.07 -7.92
CA VAL A 393 -21.20 -50.64 -7.84
C VAL A 393 -20.02 -49.77 -7.35
N ILE A 394 -19.06 -50.38 -6.64
CA ILE A 394 -17.95 -49.69 -5.95
C ILE A 394 -16.93 -49.06 -6.93
N PRO A 395 -16.44 -49.73 -7.99
CA PRO A 395 -15.62 -49.12 -9.05
C PRO A 395 -16.21 -47.84 -9.67
N ALA A 396 -17.53 -47.75 -9.81
CA ALA A 396 -18.21 -46.62 -10.45
C ALA A 396 -18.17 -45.34 -9.59
N VAL A 397 -18.26 -45.46 -8.26
CA VAL A 397 -18.23 -44.31 -7.33
C VAL A 397 -16.87 -43.59 -7.36
N LEU A 398 -15.76 -44.35 -7.44
CA LEU A 398 -14.41 -43.79 -7.46
C LEU A 398 -14.11 -43.07 -8.78
N SER A 399 -14.68 -43.53 -9.90
CA SER A 399 -14.60 -42.80 -11.18
C SER A 399 -15.38 -41.49 -11.19
N THR A 400 -16.44 -41.36 -10.40
CA THR A 400 -17.25 -40.12 -10.32
C THR A 400 -16.56 -39.05 -9.47
N ILE A 401 -15.78 -39.45 -8.45
CA ILE A 401 -15.15 -38.52 -7.49
C ILE A 401 -13.69 -38.17 -7.86
N TYR A 402 -12.96 -39.09 -8.51
CA TYR A 402 -11.58 -38.86 -8.96
C TYR A 402 -11.53 -37.89 -10.15
N ARG A 403 -10.74 -36.81 -10.02
CA ARG A 403 -10.62 -35.76 -11.05
C ARG A 403 -9.34 -35.94 -11.87
N PRO A 404 -9.39 -36.34 -13.15
CA PRO A 404 -8.19 -36.49 -13.96
C PRO A 404 -7.39 -35.17 -14.03
N ALA A 405 -6.08 -35.27 -13.77
CA ALA A 405 -5.14 -34.14 -13.80
C ALA A 405 -4.22 -34.15 -15.03
N ARG A 406 -4.28 -35.19 -15.87
CA ARG A 406 -3.39 -35.37 -17.03
C ARG A 406 -3.55 -34.30 -18.10
N GLY A 407 -4.78 -33.89 -18.40
CA GLY A 407 -5.04 -32.81 -19.36
C GLY A 407 -4.44 -31.49 -18.92
N THR A 408 -4.68 -31.10 -17.66
CA THR A 408 -4.14 -29.87 -17.08
C THR A 408 -2.61 -29.92 -16.96
N ALA A 409 -2.03 -31.09 -16.64
CA ALA A 409 -0.57 -31.26 -16.60
C ALA A 409 0.08 -31.10 -17.99
N LYS A 410 -0.51 -31.69 -19.04
CA LYS A 410 -0.04 -31.54 -20.42
C LYS A 410 -0.15 -30.10 -20.91
N PHE A 411 -1.24 -29.42 -20.59
CA PHE A 411 -1.43 -28.01 -20.95
C PHE A 411 -0.43 -27.10 -20.24
N ALA A 412 -0.20 -27.31 -18.94
CA ALA A 412 0.86 -26.60 -18.21
C ALA A 412 2.25 -26.89 -18.80
N ALA A 413 2.53 -28.15 -19.15
CA ALA A 413 3.80 -28.53 -19.77
C ALA A 413 4.03 -27.87 -21.15
N PHE A 414 2.97 -27.77 -21.97
CA PHE A 414 3.02 -27.04 -23.24
C PHE A 414 3.40 -25.57 -23.03
N ASN A 415 2.73 -24.89 -22.09
CA ASN A 415 3.02 -23.49 -21.77
C ASN A 415 4.45 -23.29 -21.27
N PHE A 416 4.95 -24.16 -20.38
CA PHE A 416 6.35 -24.08 -19.95
C PHE A 416 7.35 -24.39 -21.07
N GLY A 417 6.99 -25.28 -22.01
CA GLY A 417 7.82 -25.53 -23.20
C GLY A 417 7.94 -24.29 -24.08
N PHE A 418 6.84 -23.59 -24.31
CA PHE A 418 6.83 -22.35 -25.08
C PHE A 418 7.52 -21.19 -24.34
N ALA A 419 7.36 -21.09 -23.02
CA ALA A 419 8.09 -20.14 -22.19
C ALA A 419 9.62 -20.39 -22.25
N ALA A 420 10.05 -21.66 -22.24
CA ALA A 420 11.46 -22.01 -22.41
C ALA A 420 11.99 -21.63 -23.81
N PHE A 421 11.20 -21.87 -24.85
CA PHE A 421 11.54 -21.42 -26.22
C PHE A 421 11.68 -19.89 -26.29
N MET A 422 10.73 -19.15 -25.71
CA MET A 422 10.82 -17.69 -25.64
C MET A 422 12.00 -17.19 -24.78
N ALA A 423 12.38 -17.92 -23.72
CA ALA A 423 13.56 -17.62 -22.93
C ALA A 423 14.87 -17.79 -23.72
N VAL A 424 14.92 -18.75 -24.67
CA VAL A 424 16.04 -18.89 -25.63
C VAL A 424 16.10 -17.66 -26.53
N LEU A 425 14.98 -17.26 -27.14
CA LEU A 425 14.93 -16.07 -28.00
C LEU A 425 15.29 -14.79 -27.23
N PHE A 426 14.83 -14.65 -25.98
CA PHE A 426 15.20 -13.56 -25.10
C PHE A 426 16.70 -13.55 -24.80
N GLY A 427 17.31 -14.73 -24.59
CA GLY A 427 18.76 -14.86 -24.45
C GLY A 427 19.51 -14.37 -25.69
N ILE A 428 19.05 -14.77 -26.89
CA ILE A 428 19.61 -14.32 -28.17
C ILE A 428 19.47 -12.80 -28.33
N ALA A 429 18.30 -12.23 -27.99
CA ALA A 429 18.06 -10.79 -28.02
C ALA A 429 18.98 -10.01 -27.06
N ASN A 430 19.37 -10.61 -25.93
CA ASN A 430 20.35 -10.00 -25.03
C ASN A 430 21.80 -10.14 -25.54
N VAL A 431 22.12 -11.19 -26.31
CA VAL A 431 23.42 -11.28 -27.01
C VAL A 431 23.57 -10.17 -28.05
N THR A 432 22.52 -9.87 -28.83
CA THR A 432 22.56 -8.73 -29.75
C THR A 432 22.74 -7.40 -29.00
N ARG A 433 22.11 -7.27 -27.83
CA ARG A 433 22.26 -6.09 -26.95
C ARG A 433 23.70 -5.92 -26.42
N LEU A 434 24.43 -7.01 -26.17
CA LEU A 434 25.86 -6.96 -25.84
C LEU A 434 26.71 -6.41 -27.00
N GLY A 435 26.36 -6.74 -28.24
CA GLY A 435 27.02 -6.17 -29.43
C GLY A 435 26.85 -4.66 -29.50
N ILE A 436 25.63 -4.17 -29.24
CA ILE A 436 25.32 -2.72 -29.20
C ILE A 436 26.06 -2.02 -28.05
N ALA A 437 26.06 -2.61 -26.85
CA ALA A 437 26.80 -2.07 -25.71
C ALA A 437 28.32 -2.00 -26.00
N GLY A 438 28.85 -3.01 -26.70
CA GLY A 438 30.23 -3.03 -27.19
C GLY A 438 30.53 -1.88 -28.15
N ALA A 439 29.66 -1.64 -29.13
CA ALA A 439 29.80 -0.53 -30.08
C ALA A 439 29.81 0.84 -29.38
N ILE A 440 28.89 1.06 -28.42
CA ILE A 440 28.84 2.30 -27.62
C ILE A 440 30.14 2.47 -26.81
N SER A 441 30.63 1.40 -26.18
CA SER A 441 31.90 1.48 -25.43
C SER A 441 33.13 1.73 -26.31
N GLY A 442 33.05 1.38 -27.60
CA GLY A 442 34.06 1.67 -28.62
C GLY A 442 33.86 3.01 -29.32
N GLY A 443 33.03 3.91 -28.78
CA GLY A 443 32.80 5.27 -29.30
C GLY A 443 31.88 5.35 -30.51
N HIS A 444 31.20 4.26 -30.89
CA HIS A 444 30.25 4.26 -32.01
C HIS A 444 28.83 4.51 -31.51
N THR A 445 28.13 5.45 -32.14
CA THR A 445 26.71 5.71 -31.87
C THR A 445 25.83 4.79 -32.73
N PRO A 446 25.05 3.85 -32.15
CA PRO A 446 24.15 2.99 -32.90
C PRO A 446 23.06 3.79 -33.63
N SER A 447 22.61 3.32 -34.79
CA SER A 447 21.45 3.93 -35.44
C SER A 447 20.18 3.72 -34.61
N VAL A 448 19.24 4.67 -34.69
CA VAL A 448 17.94 4.60 -34.00
C VAL A 448 17.18 3.32 -34.37
N ASP A 449 17.22 2.92 -35.64
CA ASP A 449 16.59 1.68 -36.12
C ASP A 449 17.21 0.42 -35.49
N SER A 450 18.54 0.40 -35.31
CA SER A 450 19.23 -0.73 -34.68
C SER A 450 18.94 -0.82 -33.18
N ALA A 451 18.91 0.33 -32.50
CA ALA A 451 18.59 0.41 -31.08
C ALA A 451 17.13 0.03 -30.81
N SER A 452 16.19 0.65 -31.53
CA SER A 452 14.75 0.36 -31.42
C SER A 452 14.39 -1.07 -31.82
N GLY A 453 15.03 -1.63 -32.85
CA GLY A 453 14.87 -3.03 -33.24
C GLY A 453 15.33 -4.00 -32.15
N SER A 454 16.48 -3.72 -31.51
CA SER A 454 16.97 -4.51 -30.36
C SER A 454 16.03 -4.41 -29.16
N ASP A 455 15.59 -3.21 -28.81
CA ASP A 455 14.68 -3.00 -27.67
C ASP A 455 13.32 -3.65 -27.90
N THR A 456 12.78 -3.54 -29.12
CA THR A 456 11.55 -4.23 -29.53
C THR A 456 11.71 -5.74 -29.42
N PHE A 457 12.84 -6.30 -29.86
CA PHE A 457 13.07 -7.74 -29.83
C PHE A 457 13.20 -8.27 -28.39
N VAL A 458 13.94 -7.58 -27.53
CA VAL A 458 14.04 -7.90 -26.08
C VAL A 458 12.67 -7.81 -25.41
N THR A 459 11.92 -6.74 -25.70
CA THR A 459 10.59 -6.49 -25.11
C THR A 459 9.57 -7.55 -25.56
N ALA A 460 9.49 -7.83 -26.86
CA ALA A 460 8.55 -8.80 -27.40
C ALA A 460 8.81 -10.22 -26.89
N THR A 461 10.08 -10.68 -26.94
CA THR A 461 10.45 -12.01 -26.43
C THR A 461 10.22 -12.13 -24.93
N GLY A 462 10.52 -11.08 -24.16
CA GLY A 462 10.24 -10.99 -22.73
C GLY A 462 8.74 -11.06 -22.43
N PHE A 463 7.93 -10.27 -23.14
CA PHE A 463 6.48 -10.24 -23.00
C PHE A 463 5.85 -11.62 -23.20
N PHE A 464 6.14 -12.29 -24.33
CA PHE A 464 5.59 -13.62 -24.58
C PHE A 464 6.11 -14.66 -23.59
N MET A 465 7.39 -14.62 -23.21
CA MET A 465 7.93 -15.49 -22.18
C MET A 465 7.11 -15.39 -20.87
N TYR A 466 6.85 -14.18 -20.38
CA TYR A 466 6.09 -13.98 -19.15
C TYR A 466 4.60 -14.30 -19.30
N LEU A 467 4.00 -14.06 -20.47
CA LEU A 467 2.63 -14.45 -20.77
C LEU A 467 2.46 -15.98 -20.64
N PHE A 468 3.32 -16.76 -21.32
CA PHE A 468 3.26 -18.22 -21.24
C PHE A 468 3.63 -18.75 -19.84
N LEU A 469 4.51 -18.07 -19.12
CA LEU A 469 4.80 -18.39 -17.72
C LEU A 469 3.57 -18.17 -16.82
N ALA A 470 2.84 -17.07 -17.02
CA ALA A 470 1.63 -16.76 -16.26
C ALA A 470 0.50 -17.76 -16.55
N VAL A 471 0.22 -18.06 -17.83
CA VAL A 471 -0.77 -19.08 -18.23
C VAL A 471 -0.37 -20.47 -17.73
N GLY A 472 0.92 -20.82 -17.82
CA GLY A 472 1.48 -22.04 -17.25
C GLY A 472 1.30 -22.11 -15.74
N GLY A 473 1.57 -21.02 -15.01
CA GLY A 473 1.38 -20.90 -13.58
C GLY A 473 -0.07 -21.13 -13.14
N VAL A 474 -1.04 -20.48 -13.79
CA VAL A 474 -2.47 -20.72 -13.54
C VAL A 474 -2.84 -22.17 -13.78
N SER A 475 -2.32 -22.77 -14.87
CA SER A 475 -2.54 -24.18 -15.19
C SER A 475 -1.97 -25.12 -14.12
N VAL A 476 -0.80 -24.79 -13.55
CA VAL A 476 -0.22 -25.51 -12.39
C VAL A 476 -1.08 -25.38 -11.16
N LEU A 477 -1.67 -24.22 -10.87
CA LEU A 477 -2.56 -24.06 -9.71
C LEU A 477 -3.83 -24.90 -9.84
N VAL A 478 -4.45 -24.91 -11.03
CA VAL A 478 -5.61 -25.78 -11.33
C VAL A 478 -5.22 -27.25 -11.23
N TRP A 479 -4.06 -27.63 -11.78
CA TRP A 479 -3.53 -28.99 -11.68
C TRP A 479 -3.26 -29.38 -10.21
N LEU A 480 -2.61 -28.53 -9.43
CA LEU A 480 -2.29 -28.78 -8.03
C LEU A 480 -3.55 -28.96 -7.20
N TRP A 481 -4.56 -28.11 -7.41
CA TRP A 481 -5.87 -28.26 -6.77
C TRP A 481 -6.48 -29.64 -7.05
N ARG A 482 -6.42 -30.12 -8.30
CA ARG A 482 -6.89 -31.47 -8.68
C ARG A 482 -6.05 -32.57 -8.00
N ILE A 483 -4.72 -32.46 -8.03
CA ILE A 483 -3.81 -33.43 -7.39
C ILE A 483 -4.10 -33.53 -5.89
N VAL A 484 -4.18 -32.41 -5.17
CA VAL A 484 -4.42 -32.41 -3.72
C VAL A 484 -5.83 -32.92 -3.39
N THR A 485 -6.84 -32.58 -4.19
CA THR A 485 -8.20 -33.10 -4.02
C THR A 485 -8.25 -34.62 -4.22
N ASN A 486 -7.55 -35.14 -5.22
CA ASN A 486 -7.50 -36.58 -5.45
C ASN A 486 -6.81 -37.35 -4.32
N ASN A 487 -5.88 -36.73 -3.58
CA ASN A 487 -5.18 -37.42 -2.51
C ASN A 487 -6.13 -37.90 -1.40
N SER A 488 -7.13 -37.10 -1.01
CA SER A 488 -8.14 -37.53 -0.03
C SER A 488 -9.02 -38.65 -0.60
N VAL A 489 -9.38 -38.59 -1.88
CA VAL A 489 -10.14 -39.65 -2.58
C VAL A 489 -9.35 -40.96 -2.64
N LEU A 490 -8.02 -40.88 -2.75
CA LEU A 490 -7.09 -42.02 -2.78
C LEU A 490 -6.65 -42.50 -1.38
N GLY A 491 -7.37 -42.10 -0.32
CA GLY A 491 -7.17 -42.58 1.04
C GLY A 491 -6.02 -41.92 1.80
N ALA A 492 -5.64 -40.68 1.46
CA ALA A 492 -4.74 -39.89 2.28
C ALA A 492 -5.51 -39.19 3.42
N THR A 493 -5.10 -39.45 4.65
CA THR A 493 -5.63 -38.84 5.87
C THR A 493 -4.59 -37.90 6.50
N GLU A 494 -4.99 -37.01 7.40
CA GLU A 494 -4.09 -36.09 8.13
C GLU A 494 -3.24 -35.17 7.23
N THR A 495 -3.79 -34.70 6.11
CA THR A 495 -3.07 -33.78 5.23
C THR A 495 -2.97 -32.39 5.86
N ARG A 496 -1.78 -31.77 5.78
CA ARG A 496 -1.53 -30.43 6.33
C ARG A 496 -2.17 -29.34 5.48
N PHE A 497 -2.27 -29.58 4.17
CA PHE A 497 -2.87 -28.65 3.22
C PHE A 497 -4.19 -29.18 2.66
N SER A 498 -5.26 -28.38 2.82
CA SER A 498 -6.49 -28.57 2.03
C SER A 498 -6.28 -28.08 0.59
N PRO A 499 -7.10 -28.50 -0.40
CA PRO A 499 -6.93 -28.08 -1.79
C PRO A 499 -6.88 -26.56 -1.98
N ASN A 500 -7.74 -25.83 -1.26
CA ASN A 500 -7.78 -24.37 -1.34
C ASN A 500 -6.54 -23.72 -0.68
N LYS A 501 -6.04 -24.28 0.43
CA LYS A 501 -4.79 -23.81 1.05
C LYS A 501 -3.59 -24.10 0.15
N ALA A 502 -3.56 -25.27 -0.50
CA ALA A 502 -2.49 -25.68 -1.40
C ALA A 502 -2.34 -24.73 -2.60
N VAL A 503 -3.44 -24.15 -3.09
CA VAL A 503 -3.40 -23.08 -4.11
C VAL A 503 -3.09 -21.72 -3.49
N GLY A 504 -3.76 -21.37 -2.38
CA GLY A 504 -3.66 -20.04 -1.77
C GLY A 504 -2.24 -19.64 -1.37
N VAL A 505 -1.41 -20.58 -0.93
CA VAL A 505 -0.01 -20.28 -0.56
C VAL A 505 0.85 -19.80 -1.73
N TRP A 506 0.50 -20.11 -2.98
CA TRP A 506 1.24 -19.64 -4.16
C TRP A 506 0.99 -18.16 -4.47
N LEU A 507 -0.15 -17.63 -4.02
CA LEU A 507 -0.60 -16.27 -4.30
C LEU A 507 -0.19 -15.27 -3.22
N ILE A 508 0.39 -15.74 -2.12
CA ILE A 508 0.86 -14.88 -1.02
C ILE A 508 2.38 -14.70 -1.21
N PRO A 509 2.86 -13.48 -1.51
CA PRO A 509 4.29 -13.21 -1.67
C PRO A 509 5.09 -13.63 -0.44
N PHE A 510 6.31 -14.12 -0.65
CA PHE A 510 7.24 -14.69 0.34
C PHE A 510 6.75 -15.99 0.99
N VAL A 511 5.45 -16.12 1.28
CA VAL A 511 4.83 -17.38 1.71
C VAL A 511 4.96 -18.45 0.65
N ASN A 512 4.75 -18.06 -0.60
CA ASN A 512 4.98 -18.92 -1.75
C ASN A 512 6.42 -19.46 -1.77
N LEU A 513 7.41 -18.70 -1.30
CA LEU A 513 8.80 -19.14 -1.41
C LEU A 513 9.15 -20.36 -0.56
N VAL A 514 8.40 -20.56 0.54
CA VAL A 514 8.66 -21.63 1.51
C VAL A 514 7.55 -22.68 1.51
N LEU A 515 6.29 -22.26 1.47
CA LEU A 515 5.15 -23.17 1.59
C LEU A 515 4.76 -23.80 0.26
N ALA A 516 4.94 -23.13 -0.87
CA ALA A 516 4.63 -23.68 -2.18
C ALA A 516 5.39 -24.99 -2.49
N PRO A 517 6.74 -25.08 -2.37
CA PRO A 517 7.45 -26.34 -2.59
C PRO A 517 7.05 -27.41 -1.57
N ARG A 518 6.67 -27.03 -0.33
CA ARG A 518 6.18 -27.98 0.68
C ARG A 518 4.84 -28.60 0.29
N THR A 519 3.93 -27.84 -0.32
CA THR A 519 2.67 -28.43 -0.84
C THR A 519 2.93 -29.49 -1.89
N LEU A 520 3.91 -29.27 -2.79
CA LEU A 520 4.29 -30.24 -3.81
C LEU A 520 4.99 -31.47 -3.22
N ILE A 521 5.84 -31.30 -2.20
CA ILE A 521 6.48 -32.42 -1.49
C ILE A 521 5.43 -33.27 -0.77
N GLU A 522 4.46 -32.65 -0.11
CA GLU A 522 3.38 -33.38 0.55
C GLU A 522 2.48 -34.10 -0.46
N ALA A 523 2.12 -33.42 -1.56
CA ALA A 523 1.37 -34.04 -2.65
C ALA A 523 2.13 -35.23 -3.26
N TRP A 524 3.45 -35.13 -3.41
CA TRP A 524 4.30 -36.22 -3.89
C TRP A 524 4.30 -37.43 -2.96
N ARG A 525 4.46 -37.18 -1.65
CA ARG A 525 4.43 -38.24 -0.62
C ARG A 525 3.04 -38.86 -0.49
N ALA A 526 1.98 -38.06 -0.60
CA ALA A 526 0.60 -38.54 -0.58
C ALA A 526 0.24 -39.36 -1.83
N ALA A 527 0.96 -39.18 -2.94
CA ALA A 527 0.78 -39.96 -4.16
C ALA A 527 1.59 -41.27 -4.20
N GLU A 528 2.24 -41.68 -3.10
CA GLU A 528 3.05 -42.92 -3.04
C GLU A 528 2.24 -44.17 -3.45
N PRO A 529 2.61 -44.90 -4.51
CA PRO A 529 1.84 -46.06 -4.97
C PRO A 529 1.94 -47.28 -4.04
N SER A 530 3.02 -47.43 -3.27
CA SER A 530 3.29 -48.61 -2.44
C SER A 530 2.65 -48.57 -1.05
N ALA A 531 2.07 -47.45 -0.63
CA ALA A 531 1.48 -47.29 0.69
C ALA A 531 -0.02 -47.65 0.71
N ALA A 532 -0.40 -48.67 1.48
CA ALA A 532 -1.80 -49.09 1.64
C ALA A 532 -2.68 -47.96 2.21
N VAL A 533 -2.24 -47.24 3.25
CA VAL A 533 -2.89 -46.04 3.80
C VAL A 533 -1.87 -44.91 3.95
N SER A 534 -2.20 -43.71 3.47
CA SER A 534 -1.30 -42.55 3.59
C SER A 534 -1.69 -41.71 4.81
N THR A 535 -0.99 -41.91 5.93
CA THR A 535 -1.09 -41.14 7.16
C THR A 535 0.07 -40.15 7.26
N GLU A 536 0.08 -39.24 8.24
CA GLU A 536 1.23 -38.35 8.45
C GLU A 536 2.51 -39.14 8.76
N SER A 537 2.42 -40.18 9.59
CA SER A 537 3.57 -41.02 9.95
C SER A 537 4.15 -41.75 8.73
N SER A 538 3.32 -42.36 7.88
CA SER A 538 3.80 -43.06 6.69
C SER A 538 4.34 -42.12 5.62
N ARG A 539 3.84 -40.87 5.54
CA ARG A 539 4.43 -39.85 4.66
C ARG A 539 5.79 -39.35 5.14
N SER A 540 6.03 -39.33 6.45
CA SER A 540 7.28 -38.80 7.02
C SER A 540 8.51 -39.64 6.67
N THR A 541 8.34 -40.96 6.48
CA THR A 541 9.40 -41.91 6.13
C THR A 541 9.77 -41.85 4.64
N ILE A 542 8.91 -41.30 3.79
CA ILE A 542 9.15 -41.17 2.35
C ILE A 542 10.14 -40.02 2.10
N LYS A 543 11.28 -40.34 1.49
CA LYS A 543 12.33 -39.36 1.14
C LYS A 543 11.76 -38.26 0.24
N GLN A 544 12.18 -37.03 0.50
CA GLN A 544 11.76 -35.89 -0.33
C GLN A 544 12.34 -36.04 -1.75
N PRO A 545 11.54 -35.78 -2.79
CA PRO A 545 12.03 -35.86 -4.16
C PRO A 545 13.02 -34.72 -4.45
N ARG A 546 14.27 -35.08 -4.77
CA ARG A 546 15.32 -34.13 -5.19
C ARG A 546 14.88 -33.23 -6.34
N LEU A 547 14.03 -33.74 -7.24
CA LEU A 547 13.49 -32.99 -8.38
C LEU A 547 12.77 -31.71 -7.94
N ILE A 548 11.94 -31.75 -6.88
CA ILE A 548 11.21 -30.58 -6.40
C ILE A 548 12.18 -29.54 -5.84
N VAL A 549 13.18 -29.98 -5.08
CA VAL A 549 14.18 -29.08 -4.46
C VAL A 549 15.04 -28.41 -5.52
N VAL A 550 15.60 -29.18 -6.47
CA VAL A 550 16.45 -28.65 -7.54
C VAL A 550 15.64 -27.71 -8.42
N TRP A 551 14.43 -28.09 -8.84
CA TRP A 551 13.54 -27.22 -9.60
C TRP A 551 13.29 -25.89 -8.88
N TRP A 552 12.96 -25.97 -7.59
CA TRP A 552 12.62 -24.79 -6.78
C TRP A 552 13.80 -23.84 -6.62
N VAL A 553 15.00 -24.36 -6.35
CA VAL A 553 16.23 -23.56 -6.25
C VAL A 553 16.56 -22.90 -7.59
N THR A 554 16.48 -23.64 -8.70
CA THR A 554 16.73 -23.07 -10.04
C THR A 554 15.73 -21.97 -10.38
N PHE A 555 14.44 -22.17 -10.07
CA PHE A 555 13.40 -21.16 -10.26
C PHE A 555 13.67 -19.92 -9.40
N ALA A 556 14.01 -20.10 -8.12
CA ALA A 556 14.28 -19.00 -7.19
C ALA A 556 15.51 -18.17 -7.63
N ILE A 557 16.59 -18.81 -8.10
CA ILE A 557 17.76 -18.11 -8.63
C ILE A 557 17.38 -17.31 -9.89
N GLY A 558 16.62 -17.90 -10.82
CA GLY A 558 16.13 -17.19 -12.01
C GLY A 558 15.27 -15.97 -11.66
N LEU A 559 14.41 -16.09 -10.65
CA LEU A 559 13.61 -14.97 -10.13
C LEU A 559 14.49 -13.87 -9.53
N LEU A 560 15.46 -14.23 -8.68
CA LEU A 560 16.38 -13.28 -8.06
C LEU A 560 17.20 -12.53 -9.11
N LEU A 561 17.78 -13.24 -10.08
CA LEU A 561 18.52 -12.61 -11.17
C LEU A 561 17.68 -11.59 -11.94
N THR A 562 16.37 -11.84 -12.09
CA THR A 562 15.44 -10.87 -12.72
C THR A 562 15.34 -9.58 -11.91
N ILE A 563 15.19 -9.69 -10.59
CA ILE A 563 15.11 -8.54 -9.69
C ILE A 563 16.42 -7.74 -9.72
N PHE A 564 17.56 -8.44 -9.76
CA PHE A 564 18.88 -7.80 -9.88
C PHE A 564 19.09 -7.11 -11.24
N ILE A 565 18.54 -7.60 -12.35
CA ILE A 565 18.58 -6.89 -13.65
C ILE A 565 17.96 -5.50 -13.52
N SER A 566 16.79 -5.40 -12.86
CA SER A 566 16.09 -4.14 -12.67
C SER A 566 16.85 -3.18 -11.75
N GLY A 567 17.50 -3.68 -10.68
CA GLY A 567 18.26 -2.85 -9.75
C GLY A 567 19.67 -2.47 -10.21
N ALA A 568 20.32 -3.27 -11.05
CA ALA A 568 21.64 -2.95 -11.60
C ALA A 568 21.57 -1.89 -12.71
N ALA A 569 20.42 -1.74 -13.37
CA ALA A 569 20.19 -0.70 -14.39
C ALA A 569 20.11 0.71 -13.79
N THR A 570 19.84 0.84 -12.48
CA THR A 570 19.64 2.12 -11.78
C THR A 570 20.81 2.49 -10.85
N GLY A 571 21.95 1.80 -10.95
CA GLY A 571 23.12 2.06 -10.10
C GLY A 571 23.77 3.41 -10.42
N VAL A 572 23.91 4.27 -9.39
CA VAL A 572 24.59 5.56 -9.46
C VAL A 572 26.03 5.38 -9.98
N GLY A 573 26.37 6.07 -11.07
CA GLY A 573 27.70 6.09 -11.67
C GLY A 573 27.99 5.04 -12.76
N ALA A 574 27.01 4.23 -13.18
CA ALA A 574 27.19 3.31 -14.31
C ALA A 574 27.02 4.04 -15.66
N SER A 575 28.00 3.93 -16.56
CA SER A 575 27.85 4.41 -17.95
C SER A 575 26.73 3.65 -18.67
N LEU A 576 26.06 4.28 -19.65
CA LEU A 576 24.99 3.65 -20.44
C LEU A 576 25.42 2.29 -21.02
N ALA A 577 26.62 2.22 -21.59
CA ALA A 577 27.19 0.97 -22.10
C ALA A 577 27.41 -0.07 -20.99
N GLY A 578 27.85 0.37 -19.80
CA GLY A 578 28.00 -0.48 -18.62
C GLY A 578 26.67 -1.06 -18.13
N ALA A 579 25.64 -0.23 -18.00
CA ALA A 579 24.30 -0.64 -17.58
C ALA A 579 23.65 -1.60 -18.61
N LEU A 580 23.76 -1.30 -19.90
CA LEU A 580 23.30 -2.18 -20.98
C LEU A 580 24.05 -3.52 -20.99
N ARG A 581 25.36 -3.50 -20.77
CA ARG A 581 26.18 -4.72 -20.70
C ARG A 581 25.79 -5.59 -19.50
N TRP A 582 25.65 -5.00 -18.31
CA TRP A 582 25.27 -5.73 -17.10
C TRP A 582 23.86 -6.32 -17.19
N SER A 583 22.89 -5.53 -17.65
CA SER A 583 21.52 -6.00 -17.85
C SER A 583 21.45 -7.14 -18.86
N ALA A 584 22.20 -7.07 -19.97
CA ALA A 584 22.26 -8.12 -20.97
C ALA A 584 22.93 -9.41 -20.47
N ILE A 585 24.06 -9.32 -19.74
CA ILE A 585 24.71 -10.49 -19.12
C ILE A 585 23.75 -11.18 -18.16
N LEU A 586 23.15 -10.43 -17.24
CA LEU A 586 22.21 -10.98 -16.27
C LEU A 586 20.97 -11.55 -16.97
N GLY A 587 20.49 -10.91 -18.04
CA GLY A 587 19.41 -11.40 -18.89
C GLY A 587 19.70 -12.79 -19.48
N ILE A 588 20.90 -12.98 -20.03
CA ILE A 588 21.36 -14.26 -20.58
C ILE A 588 21.46 -15.32 -19.47
N VAL A 589 22.10 -15.00 -18.35
CA VAL A 589 22.25 -15.95 -17.23
C VAL A 589 20.88 -16.33 -16.68
N ALA A 590 19.98 -15.35 -16.49
CA ALA A 590 18.62 -15.60 -16.04
C ALA A 590 17.83 -16.48 -17.03
N SER A 591 18.02 -16.30 -18.35
CA SER A 591 17.41 -17.18 -19.36
C SER A 591 17.83 -18.63 -19.21
N VAL A 592 19.11 -18.91 -18.93
CA VAL A 592 19.59 -20.28 -18.67
C VAL A 592 18.85 -20.90 -17.48
N PHE A 593 18.77 -20.18 -16.35
CA PHE A 593 18.04 -20.66 -15.17
C PHE A 593 16.54 -20.87 -15.47
N ARG A 594 15.90 -19.99 -16.24
CA ARG A 594 14.49 -20.12 -16.62
C ARG A 594 14.23 -21.35 -17.50
N ILE A 595 15.09 -21.61 -18.48
CA ILE A 595 15.00 -22.80 -19.35
C ILE A 595 15.11 -24.08 -18.50
N VAL A 596 16.13 -24.15 -17.64
CA VAL A 596 16.33 -25.31 -16.76
C VAL A 596 15.15 -25.47 -15.80
N ALA A 597 14.65 -24.38 -15.20
CA ALA A 597 13.49 -24.41 -14.32
C ALA A 597 12.22 -24.89 -15.05
N ALA A 598 11.98 -24.45 -16.29
CA ALA A 598 10.84 -24.88 -17.09
C ALA A 598 10.91 -26.38 -17.43
N VAL A 599 12.07 -26.89 -17.84
CA VAL A 599 12.27 -28.33 -18.11
C VAL A 599 12.04 -29.18 -16.86
N LEU A 600 12.56 -28.74 -15.71
CA LEU A 600 12.36 -29.42 -14.44
C LEU A 600 10.90 -29.35 -13.99
N ALA A 601 10.19 -28.24 -14.22
CA ALA A 601 8.76 -28.10 -13.96
C ALA A 601 7.94 -29.10 -14.79
N ILE A 602 8.22 -29.20 -16.09
CA ILE A 602 7.57 -30.16 -17.00
C ILE A 602 7.78 -31.59 -16.48
N ARG A 603 9.03 -31.96 -16.15
CA ARG A 603 9.32 -33.27 -15.58
C ARG A 603 8.57 -33.50 -14.28
N LEU A 604 8.50 -32.51 -13.39
CA LEU A 604 7.79 -32.61 -12.12
C LEU A 604 6.29 -32.86 -12.33
N LEU A 605 5.64 -32.06 -13.19
CA LEU A 605 4.21 -32.17 -13.49
C LEU A 605 3.86 -33.55 -14.05
N LEU A 606 4.61 -34.01 -15.04
CA LEU A 606 4.37 -35.31 -15.68
C LEU A 606 4.67 -36.48 -14.73
N SER A 607 5.76 -36.39 -13.95
CA SER A 607 6.16 -37.46 -13.02
C SER A 607 5.17 -37.60 -11.88
N LEU A 608 4.74 -36.49 -11.25
CA LEU A 608 3.78 -36.53 -10.16
C LEU A 608 2.40 -37.00 -10.64
N THR A 609 1.97 -36.55 -11.83
CA THR A 609 0.71 -36.99 -12.42
C THR A 609 0.73 -38.49 -12.70
N LYS A 610 1.80 -39.01 -13.33
CA LYS A 610 1.97 -40.45 -13.58
C LYS A 610 1.95 -41.25 -12.28
N ARG A 611 2.62 -40.75 -11.23
CA ARG A 611 2.65 -41.36 -9.90
C ARG A 611 1.25 -41.46 -9.29
N GLN A 612 0.45 -40.39 -9.36
CA GLN A 612 -0.93 -40.39 -8.85
C GLN A 612 -1.84 -41.32 -9.67
N GLU A 613 -1.68 -41.38 -10.99
CA GLU A 613 -2.43 -42.31 -11.85
C GLU A 613 -2.11 -43.78 -11.53
N GLN A 614 -0.84 -44.11 -11.28
CA GLN A 614 -0.44 -45.44 -10.83
C GLN A 614 -1.10 -45.80 -9.51
N ARG A 615 -1.08 -44.90 -8.52
CA ARG A 615 -1.77 -45.10 -7.24
C ARG A 615 -3.28 -45.29 -7.41
N ALA A 616 -3.92 -44.51 -8.29
CA ALA A 616 -5.33 -44.65 -8.60
C ALA A 616 -5.67 -46.01 -9.21
N SER A 617 -4.83 -46.54 -10.12
CA SER A 617 -5.02 -47.88 -10.68
C SER A 617 -4.90 -48.99 -9.63
N LEU A 618 -3.92 -48.90 -8.72
CA LEU A 618 -3.73 -49.87 -7.66
C LEU A 618 -4.89 -49.85 -6.65
N ARG A 619 -5.35 -48.66 -6.24
CA ARG A 619 -6.51 -48.53 -5.34
C ARG A 619 -7.80 -49.08 -5.93
N ARG A 620 -8.03 -48.91 -7.24
CA ARG A 620 -9.19 -49.52 -7.91
C ARG A 620 -9.15 -51.05 -7.81
N VAL A 621 -8.00 -51.66 -8.04
CA VAL A 621 -7.81 -53.12 -7.92
C VAL A 621 -8.00 -53.57 -6.47
N GLU A 622 -7.45 -52.85 -5.50
CA GLU A 622 -7.59 -53.18 -4.08
C GLU A 622 -9.05 -53.07 -3.62
N MET A 623 -9.76 -52.00 -3.97
CA MET A 623 -11.17 -51.85 -3.62
C MET A 623 -12.06 -52.88 -4.32
N ALA A 624 -11.75 -53.26 -5.56
CA ALA A 624 -12.43 -54.37 -6.24
C ALA A 624 -12.20 -55.71 -5.50
N LYS A 625 -10.97 -55.96 -5.05
CA LYS A 625 -10.64 -57.15 -4.23
C LYS A 625 -11.35 -57.12 -2.87
N SER A 626 -11.35 -55.98 -2.17
CA SER A 626 -12.04 -55.82 -0.89
C SER A 626 -13.57 -55.96 -1.03
N ALA A 627 -14.15 -55.46 -2.12
CA ALA A 627 -15.56 -55.62 -2.46
C ALA A 627 -15.91 -57.10 -2.70
N MET A 628 -15.06 -57.83 -3.44
CA MET A 628 -15.22 -59.28 -3.64
C MET A 628 -15.04 -60.08 -2.33
N ALA A 629 -14.15 -59.63 -1.44
CA ALA A 629 -13.94 -60.25 -0.13
C ALA A 629 -15.07 -59.95 0.88
N THR A 630 -15.77 -58.82 0.75
CA THR A 630 -16.97 -58.53 1.57
C THR A 630 -18.19 -59.31 1.10
N THR A 631 -18.20 -59.82 -0.13
CA THR A 631 -19.24 -60.73 -0.62
C THR A 631 -19.09 -62.16 -0.08
N SER A 632 -17.96 -62.52 0.54
CA SER A 632 -17.71 -63.85 1.13
C SER A 632 -17.84 -63.90 2.67
N GLY A 633 -18.60 -62.98 3.27
CA GLY A 633 -19.03 -63.07 4.66
C GLY A 633 -17.91 -63.03 5.70
N ALA A 634 -17.39 -61.82 6.00
CA ALA A 634 -16.70 -61.56 7.25
C ALA A 634 -16.88 -60.09 7.64
N ALA A 635 -17.60 -59.85 8.75
CA ALA A 635 -17.81 -58.53 9.33
C ALA A 635 -16.53 -57.99 9.97
N ALA A 636 -16.18 -56.74 9.68
CA ALA A 636 -15.10 -56.02 10.36
C ALA A 636 -15.69 -55.02 11.39
N PRO A 637 -15.13 -54.90 12.62
CA PRO A 637 -15.66 -54.00 13.63
C PRO A 637 -15.22 -52.55 13.40
N ALA A 638 -16.16 -51.65 13.68
CA ALA A 638 -16.07 -50.22 13.49
C ALA A 638 -15.18 -49.53 14.55
N SER A 639 -14.51 -48.51 14.05
CA SER A 639 -13.71 -47.49 14.73
C SER A 639 -14.45 -46.76 15.86
N SER A 640 -14.06 -46.99 17.11
CA SER A 640 -14.41 -46.14 18.27
C SER A 640 -13.19 -45.43 18.88
N SER A 641 -11.96 -45.76 18.48
CA SER A 641 -10.73 -45.17 19.04
C SER A 641 -10.26 -43.88 18.34
N LEU A 642 -10.77 -43.54 17.15
CA LEU A 642 -10.32 -42.39 16.36
C LEU A 642 -10.93 -41.05 16.83
N LEU A 643 -12.15 -41.08 17.38
CA LEU A 643 -12.86 -39.88 17.87
C LEU A 643 -12.33 -39.40 19.23
N ALA A 644 -11.70 -40.28 20.02
CA ALA A 644 -11.08 -39.93 21.30
C ALA A 644 -9.69 -39.28 21.13
N GLN A 645 -9.01 -39.47 19.99
CA GLN A 645 -7.71 -38.85 19.71
C GLN A 645 -7.82 -37.45 19.10
N LEU A 646 -8.97 -37.06 18.55
CA LEU A 646 -9.16 -35.76 17.89
C LEU A 646 -9.52 -34.60 18.83
N THR A 647 -9.80 -34.86 20.11
CA THR A 647 -10.28 -33.84 21.07
C THR A 647 -9.20 -33.31 22.02
N ASN A 648 -7.97 -33.82 21.99
CA ASN A 648 -6.87 -33.36 22.84
C ASN A 648 -5.78 -32.61 22.07
N GLN A 649 -6.07 -31.39 21.61
CA GLN A 649 -5.00 -30.40 21.34
C GLN A 649 -4.74 -29.55 22.59
N ALA A 650 -3.74 -29.98 23.35
CA ALA A 650 -3.27 -29.32 24.55
C ALA A 650 -2.80 -27.86 24.30
N LYS A 651 -3.20 -26.96 25.20
CA LYS A 651 -2.67 -25.60 25.33
C LYS A 651 -1.15 -25.66 25.55
N ARG A 652 -0.35 -25.36 24.52
CA ARG A 652 1.12 -25.24 24.66
C ARG A 652 1.48 -23.90 25.33
N PRO A 653 2.41 -23.89 26.32
CA PRO A 653 2.91 -22.66 26.93
C PRO A 653 3.74 -21.82 25.95
N TRP A 654 4.05 -20.58 26.35
CA TRP A 654 4.80 -19.59 25.56
C TRP A 654 6.13 -20.18 25.05
N THR A 655 6.31 -20.29 23.73
CA THR A 655 7.55 -20.85 23.13
C THR A 655 8.67 -19.81 23.11
N LEU A 656 9.93 -20.27 23.19
CA LEU A 656 11.17 -19.49 23.02
C LEU A 656 11.11 -18.54 21.80
N GLN A 657 10.46 -18.98 20.73
CA GLN A 657 10.21 -18.20 19.50
C GLN A 657 9.45 -16.88 19.73
N ARG A 658 8.52 -16.80 20.70
CA ARG A 658 7.83 -15.53 21.02
C ARG A 658 8.75 -14.54 21.71
N LYS A 659 9.60 -15.00 22.63
CA LYS A 659 10.58 -14.12 23.29
C LYS A 659 11.57 -13.55 22.26
N LEU A 660 12.02 -14.38 21.33
CA LEU A 660 12.91 -13.96 20.24
C LEU A 660 12.21 -13.01 19.25
N ALA A 661 10.96 -13.28 18.86
CA ALA A 661 10.21 -12.40 17.95
C ALA A 661 9.88 -11.04 18.58
N THR A 662 9.49 -11.00 19.86
CA THR A 662 9.30 -9.73 20.59
C THR A 662 10.61 -8.96 20.75
N GLY A 663 11.73 -9.66 21.04
CA GLY A 663 13.05 -9.04 21.06
C GLY A 663 13.47 -8.48 19.70
N ALA A 664 13.19 -9.20 18.61
CA ALA A 664 13.48 -8.74 17.25
C ALA A 664 12.66 -7.49 16.87
N VAL A 665 11.38 -7.41 17.25
CA VAL A 665 10.56 -6.20 17.03
C VAL A 665 11.14 -4.99 17.77
N LEU A 666 11.62 -5.15 19.01
CA LEU A 666 12.26 -4.05 19.75
C LEU A 666 13.56 -3.57 19.09
N VAL A 667 14.40 -4.49 18.60
CA VAL A 667 15.61 -4.14 17.85
C VAL A 667 15.24 -3.42 16.55
N LEU A 668 14.24 -3.93 15.82
CA LEU A 668 13.74 -3.28 14.60
C LEU A 668 13.16 -1.90 14.87
N THR A 669 12.43 -1.71 15.98
CA THR A 669 11.97 -0.39 16.43
C THR A 669 13.12 0.58 16.61
N ALA A 670 14.21 0.16 17.25
CA ALA A 670 15.38 1.02 17.45
C ALA A 670 16.07 1.37 16.13
N ILE A 671 16.22 0.39 15.22
CA ILE A 671 16.81 0.62 13.88
C ILE A 671 15.94 1.59 13.08
N VAL A 672 14.62 1.38 13.05
CA VAL A 672 13.69 2.26 12.34
C VAL A 672 13.68 3.66 12.96
N ALA A 673 13.70 3.79 14.29
CA ALA A 673 13.80 5.09 14.96
C ALA A 673 15.10 5.85 14.60
N LEU A 674 16.22 5.14 14.50
CA LEU A 674 17.49 5.74 14.05
C LEU A 674 17.44 6.14 12.57
N ALA A 675 16.80 5.33 11.72
CA ALA A 675 16.61 5.65 10.32
C ALA A 675 15.66 6.85 10.13
N ASP A 676 14.57 6.90 10.90
CA ASP A 676 13.60 7.99 10.96
C ASP A 676 14.25 9.30 11.41
N GLN A 677 15.07 9.26 12.46
CA GLN A 677 15.90 10.40 12.87
C GLN A 677 16.88 10.80 11.76
N GLY A 678 17.44 9.83 11.03
CA GLY A 678 18.34 10.04 9.90
C GLY A 678 17.67 10.68 8.68
N LEU A 679 16.35 10.88 8.67
CA LEU A 679 15.65 11.65 7.64
C LEU A 679 15.84 13.15 7.78
N GLN A 680 16.23 13.62 8.96
CA GLN A 680 16.42 15.03 9.26
C GLN A 680 17.24 15.82 8.22
N PRO A 681 18.39 15.33 7.71
CA PRO A 681 19.16 16.04 6.68
C PRO A 681 18.47 16.14 5.32
N TYR A 682 17.44 15.32 5.07
CA TYR A 682 16.68 15.32 3.82
C TYR A 682 15.45 16.22 3.91
N ALA A 683 14.91 16.45 5.11
CA ALA A 683 13.95 17.53 5.32
C ALA A 683 14.71 18.82 4.99
N ALA A 684 14.22 19.63 4.05
CA ALA A 684 14.75 20.97 3.92
C ALA A 684 14.74 21.61 5.33
N PHE A 685 15.83 22.28 5.71
CA PHE A 685 16.04 22.97 6.99
C PHE A 685 16.27 22.08 8.23
N ASN A 686 17.54 21.73 8.54
CA ASN A 686 17.89 20.90 9.69
C ASN A 686 19.05 21.41 10.57
N ASP A 687 18.99 22.66 11.02
CA ASP A 687 19.52 22.93 12.37
C ASP A 687 18.42 22.81 13.45
N GLY A 688 17.15 22.65 13.03
CA GLY A 688 16.00 22.45 13.90
C GLY A 688 15.71 23.63 14.85
N SER A 689 16.42 24.75 14.71
CA SER A 689 16.35 25.84 15.68
C SER A 689 15.25 26.85 15.34
N GLY A 690 14.89 26.98 14.06
CA GLY A 690 14.07 28.10 13.56
C GLY A 690 14.66 29.46 13.96
N SER A 691 15.93 29.50 14.36
CA SER A 691 16.62 30.71 14.78
C SER A 691 17.27 31.30 13.54
N PRO A 692 17.03 32.58 13.25
CA PRO A 692 17.42 33.18 11.98
C PRO A 692 18.93 33.10 11.83
N THR A 693 19.42 32.33 10.86
CA THR A 693 20.85 32.00 10.75
C THR A 693 21.60 33.00 9.89
N VAL A 694 20.92 33.75 9.03
CA VAL A 694 21.51 34.62 8.00
C VAL A 694 20.65 35.85 7.68
N LYS A 695 21.23 36.86 7.01
CA LYS A 695 20.48 38.01 6.47
C LYS A 695 19.71 37.59 5.20
N PRO A 696 18.56 38.22 4.90
CA PRO A 696 17.81 37.98 3.66
C PRO A 696 18.65 38.27 2.42
N PHE A 697 18.37 37.54 1.33
CA PHE A 697 19.03 37.71 0.06
C PHE A 697 18.63 39.04 -0.60
N GLY A 698 19.63 39.75 -1.14
CA GLY A 698 19.42 40.95 -1.93
C GLY A 698 20.73 41.67 -2.27
N PRO A 699 20.69 42.93 -2.73
CA PRO A 699 21.89 43.68 -3.11
C PRO A 699 22.91 43.80 -1.96
N SER A 700 22.41 43.89 -0.72
CA SER A 700 23.26 43.98 0.48
C SER A 700 23.95 42.67 0.88
N SER A 701 23.54 41.53 0.32
CA SER A 701 24.17 40.22 0.52
C SER A 701 25.15 39.84 -0.59
N ALA A 702 25.43 40.75 -1.53
CA ALA A 702 26.31 40.49 -2.65
C ALA A 702 27.78 40.35 -2.19
N PRO A 703 28.48 39.25 -2.56
CA PRO A 703 29.91 39.13 -2.33
C PRO A 703 30.69 40.26 -3.03
N SER A 704 31.89 40.57 -2.55
CA SER A 704 32.71 41.66 -3.12
C SER A 704 32.92 41.48 -4.64
N GLY A 705 32.59 42.51 -5.40
CA GLY A 705 32.65 42.54 -6.86
C GLY A 705 31.41 42.00 -7.59
N TRP A 706 30.50 41.30 -6.91
CA TRP A 706 29.30 40.77 -7.53
C TRP A 706 28.23 41.84 -7.69
N GLU A 707 27.45 41.73 -8.75
CA GLU A 707 26.32 42.61 -9.01
C GLU A 707 25.02 41.84 -8.85
N ILE A 708 24.20 42.25 -7.88
CA ILE A 708 22.87 41.69 -7.62
C ILE A 708 21.84 42.82 -7.71
N TYR A 709 20.93 42.75 -8.66
CA TYR A 709 19.88 43.76 -8.87
C TYR A 709 18.50 43.13 -8.93
N GLN A 710 17.54 43.70 -8.20
CA GLN A 710 16.14 43.30 -8.31
C GLN A 710 15.60 43.78 -9.66
N ILE A 711 15.00 42.87 -10.43
CA ILE A 711 14.44 43.16 -11.75
C ILE A 711 12.93 42.95 -11.85
N ALA A 712 12.33 42.18 -10.93
CA ALA A 712 10.88 42.00 -10.89
C ALA A 712 10.36 41.69 -9.47
N GLU A 713 9.06 41.90 -9.29
CA GLU A 713 8.27 41.49 -8.13
C GLU A 713 7.02 40.76 -8.63
N TYR A 714 6.59 39.73 -7.90
CA TYR A 714 5.40 38.94 -8.23
C TYR A 714 4.35 39.01 -7.10
N PRO A 715 3.51 40.05 -7.06
CA PRO A 715 2.55 40.27 -5.98
C PRO A 715 1.47 39.18 -5.85
N TRP A 716 1.22 38.43 -6.92
CA TRP A 716 0.25 37.33 -6.91
C TRP A 716 0.69 36.14 -6.06
N ALA A 717 1.98 36.07 -5.66
CA ALA A 717 2.53 34.95 -4.90
C ALA A 717 1.97 34.84 -3.48
N THR A 718 1.44 35.94 -2.92
CA THR A 718 0.90 36.00 -1.55
C THR A 718 -0.25 35.03 -1.32
N GLN A 719 -1.03 34.73 -2.36
CA GLN A 719 -2.10 33.73 -2.27
C GLN A 719 -1.60 32.30 -2.00
N TYR A 720 -0.31 32.04 -2.24
CA TYR A 720 0.33 30.73 -2.04
C TYR A 720 1.25 30.73 -0.82
N PHE A 721 2.00 31.80 -0.59
CA PHE A 721 3.01 31.88 0.49
C PHE A 721 2.57 32.71 1.70
N GLY A 722 1.31 33.18 1.73
CA GLY A 722 0.73 33.98 2.81
C GLY A 722 0.83 35.49 2.57
N ASP A 723 0.00 36.26 3.29
CA ASP A 723 -0.08 37.73 3.15
C ASP A 723 1.22 38.45 3.53
N ASN A 724 2.06 37.83 4.36
CA ASN A 724 3.36 38.34 4.80
C ASN A 724 4.52 37.83 3.92
N SER A 725 4.24 37.34 2.71
CA SER A 725 5.28 36.86 1.81
C SER A 725 5.67 37.87 0.73
N THR A 726 6.88 37.68 0.19
CA THR A 726 7.34 38.41 -1.01
C THR A 726 7.96 37.42 -1.99
N TRP A 727 7.85 37.71 -3.28
CA TRP A 727 8.61 37.03 -4.32
C TRP A 727 9.29 38.09 -5.18
N TYR A 728 10.61 38.14 -5.09
CA TYR A 728 11.47 38.99 -5.89
C TYR A 728 12.34 38.19 -6.83
N ARG A 729 12.56 38.74 -8.03
CA ARG A 729 13.55 38.21 -8.97
C ARG A 729 14.72 39.15 -9.05
N TYR A 730 15.91 38.58 -8.93
CA TYR A 730 17.18 39.28 -9.07
C TYR A 730 17.96 38.78 -10.27
N THR A 731 18.79 39.63 -10.86
CA THR A 731 19.94 39.20 -11.66
C THR A 731 21.14 39.04 -10.75
N VAL A 732 21.94 38.00 -10.97
CA VAL A 732 23.19 37.72 -10.27
C VAL A 732 24.29 37.63 -11.30
N THR A 733 25.19 38.61 -11.28
CA THR A 733 26.34 38.68 -12.19
C THR A 733 27.62 38.51 -11.41
N ARG A 734 28.39 37.47 -11.78
CA ARG A 734 29.67 37.16 -11.17
C ARG A 734 30.82 37.86 -11.91
N PRO A 735 31.83 38.41 -11.20
CA PRO A 735 33.01 38.99 -11.81
C PRO A 735 33.72 38.04 -12.76
N GLY A 736 34.03 38.51 -13.97
CA GLY A 736 34.89 37.81 -14.92
C GLY A 736 34.26 36.65 -15.69
N THR A 737 32.98 36.31 -15.45
CA THR A 737 32.31 35.21 -16.18
C THR A 737 31.33 35.69 -17.25
N GLY A 738 30.80 36.91 -17.15
CA GLY A 738 29.79 37.45 -18.08
C GLY A 738 28.45 36.72 -18.08
N ALA A 739 28.32 35.63 -17.31
CA ALA A 739 27.12 34.83 -17.17
C ALA A 739 26.17 35.46 -16.14
N VAL A 740 24.94 35.75 -16.57
CA VAL A 740 23.86 36.24 -15.72
C VAL A 740 23.02 35.05 -15.29
N ALA A 741 22.92 34.83 -13.99
CA ALA A 741 21.94 33.91 -13.42
C ALA A 741 20.75 34.71 -12.87
N TYR A 742 19.56 34.14 -12.92
CA TYR A 742 18.38 34.72 -12.27
C TYR A 742 18.20 34.07 -10.91
N ALA A 743 17.99 34.87 -9.87
CA ALA A 743 17.64 34.39 -8.54
C ALA A 743 16.19 34.73 -8.23
N ASP A 744 15.34 33.71 -8.16
CA ASP A 744 13.99 33.83 -7.62
C ASP A 744 14.01 33.59 -6.12
N VAL A 745 13.64 34.62 -5.36
CA VAL A 745 13.73 34.64 -3.91
C VAL A 745 12.34 34.82 -3.33
N ILE A 746 11.90 33.82 -2.59
CA ILE A 746 10.62 33.82 -1.88
C ILE A 746 10.90 33.89 -0.40
N LEU A 747 10.33 34.89 0.26
CA LEU A 747 10.45 35.12 1.70
C LEU A 747 9.06 35.05 2.32
N THR A 748 8.89 34.28 3.40
CA THR A 748 7.60 34.07 4.08
C THR A 748 7.80 33.76 5.57
N ASP A 749 6.82 34.10 6.41
CA ASP A 749 6.76 33.67 7.82
C ASP A 749 6.18 32.25 7.97
N ASP A 750 5.61 31.67 6.91
CA ASP A 750 5.09 30.31 6.88
C ASP A 750 6.06 29.34 6.19
N LYS A 751 6.87 28.65 6.99
CA LYS A 751 7.75 27.57 6.54
C LYS A 751 7.02 26.51 5.70
N GLY A 752 5.81 26.12 6.12
CA GLY A 752 5.07 25.02 5.51
C GLY A 752 4.67 25.32 4.06
N SER A 753 4.48 26.59 3.73
CA SER A 753 4.18 27.03 2.36
C SER A 753 5.34 26.78 1.38
N LEU A 754 6.60 26.96 1.81
CA LEU A 754 7.78 26.71 0.97
C LEU A 754 7.94 25.22 0.62
N ASP A 755 7.60 24.34 1.56
CA ASP A 755 7.63 22.88 1.38
C ASP A 755 6.46 22.40 0.51
N THR A 756 5.28 22.99 0.71
CA THR A 756 4.06 22.67 -0.04
C THR A 756 4.21 23.05 -1.52
N TYR A 757 4.71 24.26 -1.80
CA TYR A 757 4.92 24.78 -3.15
C TYR A 757 6.39 24.68 -3.57
N ASN A 758 7.02 23.52 -3.35
CA ASN A 758 8.43 23.33 -3.70
C ASN A 758 8.68 23.43 -5.22
N LEU A 759 9.92 23.80 -5.58
CA LEU A 759 10.28 24.16 -6.95
C LEU A 759 10.12 22.99 -7.94
N GLN A 760 10.50 21.78 -7.55
CA GLN A 760 10.36 20.61 -8.42
C GLN A 760 8.89 20.28 -8.70
N ASN A 761 8.03 20.33 -7.69
CA ASN A 761 6.60 20.09 -7.86
C ASN A 761 5.97 21.15 -8.77
N CYS A 762 6.41 22.40 -8.69
CA CYS A 762 5.98 23.45 -9.62
C CYS A 762 6.34 23.09 -11.08
N PHE A 763 7.55 22.64 -11.36
CA PHE A 763 7.96 22.26 -12.71
C PHE A 763 7.20 21.03 -13.23
N LEU A 764 7.03 19.99 -12.41
CA LEU A 764 6.25 18.80 -12.80
C LEU A 764 4.77 19.14 -13.06
N PHE A 765 4.18 20.01 -12.24
CA PHE A 765 2.79 20.43 -12.42
C PHE A 765 2.56 21.21 -13.73
N HIS A 766 3.61 21.87 -14.24
CA HIS A 766 3.59 22.65 -15.48
C HIS A 766 4.19 21.92 -16.68
N ASP A 767 4.28 20.58 -16.63
CA ASP A 767 4.72 19.73 -17.75
C ASP A 767 6.17 20.01 -18.22
N TYR A 768 7.01 20.50 -17.30
CA TYR A 768 8.43 20.64 -17.57
C TYR A 768 9.11 19.28 -17.55
N ASP A 769 9.94 19.05 -18.56
CA ASP A 769 10.68 17.80 -18.71
C ASP A 769 11.98 17.86 -17.90
N ILE A 770 11.95 17.27 -16.71
CA ILE A 770 13.07 17.24 -15.76
C ILE A 770 14.07 16.16 -16.17
N ARG A 771 15.30 16.58 -16.49
CA ARG A 771 16.42 15.75 -16.97
C ARG A 771 17.44 15.39 -15.90
N THR A 772 17.45 16.12 -14.78
CA THR A 772 18.33 15.88 -13.63
C THR A 772 17.63 16.39 -12.38
N SER A 773 17.72 15.64 -11.27
CA SER A 773 17.27 16.07 -9.94
C SER A 773 18.21 15.48 -8.89
N GLU A 774 19.11 16.32 -8.37
CA GLU A 774 20.21 15.90 -7.50
C GLU A 774 20.34 16.79 -6.27
N LYS A 775 20.68 16.19 -5.13
CA LYS A 775 21.00 16.94 -3.91
C LYS A 775 22.50 17.25 -3.91
N ILE A 776 22.84 18.51 -3.79
CA ILE A 776 24.23 19.01 -3.76
C ILE A 776 24.56 19.65 -2.41
N ASP A 777 25.81 19.53 -1.97
CA ASP A 777 26.30 20.15 -0.73
C ASP A 777 26.86 21.55 -1.06
N LEU A 778 26.22 22.60 -0.52
CA LEU A 778 26.64 23.99 -0.74
C LEU A 778 27.59 24.50 0.37
N GLY A 779 27.93 23.63 1.34
CA GLY A 779 28.79 23.93 2.48
C GLY A 779 28.07 24.57 3.67
N ASN A 780 28.76 24.60 4.81
CA ASN A 780 28.25 25.13 6.09
C ASN A 780 26.91 24.54 6.55
N GLY A 781 26.64 23.28 6.22
CA GLY A 781 25.40 22.59 6.59
C GLY A 781 24.18 22.95 5.72
N VAL A 782 24.38 23.72 4.65
CA VAL A 782 23.33 24.05 3.67
C VAL A 782 23.42 23.08 2.49
N TYR A 783 22.30 22.42 2.18
CA TYR A 783 22.17 21.57 1.01
C TYR A 783 21.24 22.21 0.00
N GLY A 784 21.59 22.08 -1.28
CA GLY A 784 20.78 22.52 -2.40
C GLY A 784 20.19 21.35 -3.19
N LEU A 785 19.17 21.66 -3.98
CA LEU A 785 18.58 20.81 -5.00
C LEU A 785 18.96 21.37 -6.37
N LEU A 786 19.75 20.63 -7.12
CA LEU A 786 20.10 20.86 -8.53
C LEU A 786 19.05 20.22 -9.42
N LEU A 787 18.46 21.00 -10.33
CA LEU A 787 17.45 20.59 -11.29
C LEU A 787 17.85 21.02 -12.70
N ASN A 788 17.74 20.10 -13.66
CA ASN A 788 17.81 20.42 -15.08
C ASN A 788 16.46 20.16 -15.71
N TYR A 789 15.96 21.09 -16.50
CA TYR A 789 14.66 20.96 -17.12
C TYR A 789 14.60 21.60 -18.50
N THR A 790 13.66 21.13 -19.31
CA THR A 790 13.29 21.76 -20.59
C THR A 790 11.92 22.39 -20.47
N ASP A 791 11.83 23.68 -20.82
CA ASP A 791 10.58 24.41 -20.88
C ASP A 791 9.76 23.94 -22.09
N PRO A 792 8.53 23.42 -21.91
CA PRO A 792 7.72 22.91 -23.02
C PRO A 792 7.25 24.03 -23.97
N ALA A 793 7.12 25.27 -23.50
CA ALA A 793 6.63 26.38 -24.30
C ALA A 793 7.71 26.96 -25.23
N THR A 794 8.94 27.06 -24.72
CA THR A 794 10.06 27.66 -25.47
C THR A 794 11.07 26.64 -26.00
N ASN A 795 10.98 25.39 -25.55
CA ASN A 795 11.99 24.34 -25.73
C ASN A 795 13.39 24.75 -25.21
N THR A 796 13.44 25.78 -24.37
CA THR A 796 14.67 26.29 -23.76
C THR A 796 15.05 25.39 -22.60
N LYS A 797 16.34 25.10 -22.51
CA LYS A 797 16.91 24.25 -21.47
C LYS A 797 17.42 25.13 -20.34
N TRP A 798 17.25 24.69 -19.11
CA TRP A 798 17.63 25.44 -17.93
C TRP A 798 18.24 24.50 -16.89
N GLY A 799 19.27 24.98 -16.22
CA GLY A 799 19.76 24.44 -14.96
C GLY A 799 19.31 25.35 -13.82
N THR A 800 19.02 24.77 -12.66
CA THR A 800 18.62 25.51 -11.46
C THR A 800 19.16 24.88 -10.21
N VAL A 801 19.79 25.66 -9.35
CA VAL A 801 20.15 25.26 -7.98
C VAL A 801 19.23 25.99 -7.02
N SER A 802 18.51 25.25 -6.18
CA SER A 802 17.63 25.83 -5.16
C SER A 802 18.01 25.39 -3.76
N TRP A 803 17.95 26.31 -2.81
CA TRP A 803 18.14 26.03 -1.39
C TRP A 803 17.23 26.94 -0.58
N ALA A 804 17.10 26.65 0.70
CA ALA A 804 16.31 27.46 1.58
C ALA A 804 16.90 27.49 3.00
N TRP A 805 16.71 28.60 3.70
CA TRP A 805 17.20 28.83 5.06
C TRP A 805 16.27 29.74 5.89
N PRO A 806 16.40 29.78 7.23
CA PRO A 806 15.75 30.80 8.04
C PRO A 806 16.57 32.11 8.05
N VAL A 807 15.89 33.24 7.88
CA VAL A 807 16.48 34.59 7.84
C VAL A 807 15.90 35.50 8.92
N GLU A 808 16.70 36.46 9.37
CA GLU A 808 16.20 37.53 10.26
C GLU A 808 15.57 38.63 9.41
N TYR A 809 14.28 38.85 9.57
CA TYR A 809 13.56 39.88 8.82
C TYR A 809 12.53 40.58 9.71
N LYS A 810 12.58 41.92 9.75
CA LYS A 810 11.73 42.75 10.61
C LYS A 810 11.76 42.36 12.10
N ASN A 811 12.93 41.95 12.61
CA ASN A 811 13.15 41.43 13.98
C ASN A 811 12.39 40.13 14.32
N ASP A 812 11.90 39.40 13.32
CA ASP A 812 11.29 38.08 13.46
C ASP A 812 11.97 37.04 12.54
N THR A 813 11.75 35.76 12.81
CA THR A 813 12.21 34.67 11.94
C THR A 813 11.30 34.57 10.72
N TYR A 814 11.88 34.72 9.53
CA TYR A 814 11.25 34.35 8.27
C TYR A 814 12.01 33.18 7.64
N TYR A 815 11.42 32.57 6.63
CA TYR A 815 11.99 31.50 5.83
C TYR A 815 12.14 32.00 4.40
N GLU A 816 13.34 31.79 3.84
CA GLU A 816 13.68 32.23 2.50
C GLU A 816 14.08 31.04 1.65
N ARG A 817 13.51 30.93 0.44
CA ARG A 817 13.92 30.01 -0.61
C ARG A 817 14.52 30.80 -1.76
N ILE A 818 15.69 30.37 -2.21
CA ILE A 818 16.40 30.94 -3.35
C ILE A 818 16.49 29.88 -4.43
N ALA A 819 16.08 30.21 -5.66
CA ALA A 819 16.26 29.38 -6.84
C ALA A 819 17.13 30.15 -7.84
N LEU A 820 18.35 29.66 -8.07
CA LEU A 820 19.32 30.25 -8.99
C LEU A 820 19.29 29.51 -10.32
N THR A 821 18.87 30.19 -11.38
CA THR A 821 18.55 29.59 -12.69
C THR A 821 19.40 30.18 -13.82
N SER A 822 19.90 29.33 -14.71
CA SER A 822 20.68 29.71 -15.89
C SER A 822 20.43 28.75 -17.08
N SER A 823 20.56 29.23 -18.31
CA SER A 823 20.41 28.41 -19.53
C SER A 823 21.77 27.96 -20.09
N PRO A 824 21.91 26.73 -20.64
CA PRO A 824 23.12 26.30 -21.35
C PRO A 824 23.20 26.84 -22.79
N LEU A 825 22.15 27.50 -23.30
CA LEU A 825 22.10 27.99 -24.67
C LEU A 825 22.61 29.44 -24.76
N GLN A 826 23.71 29.63 -25.49
CA GLN A 826 24.29 30.94 -25.76
C GLN A 826 23.34 31.75 -26.67
N GLY A 827 22.84 32.90 -26.19
CA GLY A 827 21.85 33.70 -26.91
C GLY A 827 20.39 33.26 -26.70
N ALA A 828 20.11 32.44 -25.68
CA ALA A 828 18.75 32.23 -25.17
C ALA A 828 18.06 33.59 -24.88
N PRO A 829 16.70 33.64 -24.88
CA PRO A 829 15.97 34.88 -24.63
C PRO A 829 16.55 35.62 -23.43
N SER A 830 16.68 36.95 -23.53
CA SER A 830 17.13 37.82 -22.43
C SER A 830 16.17 37.81 -21.23
N ASP A 831 15.02 37.18 -21.41
CA ASP A 831 13.94 37.13 -20.45
C ASP A 831 14.02 35.81 -19.68
N ALA A 832 14.03 35.95 -18.35
CA ALA A 832 14.03 34.83 -17.42
C ALA A 832 12.82 33.89 -17.65
N PRO A 833 12.92 32.60 -17.28
CA PRO A 833 11.84 31.65 -17.48
C PRO A 833 10.53 32.17 -16.87
N SER A 834 9.42 32.01 -17.62
CA SER A 834 8.11 32.47 -17.20
C SER A 834 7.48 31.47 -16.23
N PHE A 835 7.16 31.92 -15.02
CA PHE A 835 6.47 31.12 -13.99
C PHE A 835 4.96 31.41 -13.96
N GLN A 836 4.36 31.72 -15.11
CA GLN A 836 2.91 31.93 -15.18
C GLN A 836 2.18 30.58 -15.33
N PRO A 837 1.04 30.39 -14.65
CA PRO A 837 0.28 29.16 -14.77
C PRO A 837 -0.34 29.03 -16.17
N ALA A 838 0.19 28.10 -16.96
CA ALA A 838 -0.44 27.53 -18.15
C ALA A 838 -0.55 26.00 -17.92
N GLY A 839 -1.70 25.39 -18.23
CA GLY A 839 -2.07 24.02 -17.82
C GLY A 839 -1.87 22.93 -18.87
N GLY A 840 -2.29 21.69 -18.56
CA GLY A 840 -2.39 20.54 -19.48
C GLY A 840 -2.45 19.17 -18.79
N LEU A 841 -3.14 18.16 -19.37
CA LEU A 841 -3.77 17.02 -18.64
C LEU A 841 -3.37 15.61 -19.15
N GLN A 842 -2.19 15.37 -19.74
CA GLN A 842 -1.99 14.17 -20.57
C GLN A 842 -1.01 13.05 -20.15
N ASP A 843 -0.04 13.21 -19.23
CA ASP A 843 1.03 12.18 -19.08
C ASP A 843 1.09 11.38 -17.75
N ILE A 844 0.04 11.49 -16.93
CA ILE A 844 0.01 11.01 -15.53
C ILE A 844 0.21 9.48 -15.36
N PHE A 845 -0.08 8.65 -16.37
CA PHE A 845 -0.07 7.18 -16.20
C PHE A 845 1.28 6.51 -16.54
N LEU A 846 2.16 7.19 -17.28
CA LEU A 846 3.51 6.71 -17.60
C LEU A 846 4.54 7.13 -16.54
N ASP A 847 4.33 8.27 -15.88
CA ASP A 847 5.19 8.77 -14.80
C ASP A 847 5.11 7.97 -13.50
N LEU A 848 3.99 7.27 -13.27
CA LEU A 848 3.84 6.35 -12.13
C LEU A 848 4.81 5.15 -12.20
N LEU A 849 5.22 4.75 -13.41
CA LEU A 849 6.18 3.66 -13.62
C LEU A 849 7.64 4.17 -13.64
N ASN A 850 7.86 5.42 -14.09
CA ASN A 850 9.17 6.08 -14.14
C ASN A 850 9.58 6.70 -12.79
N GLY A 851 8.63 7.03 -11.90
CA GLY A 851 8.90 7.55 -10.55
C GLY A 851 9.42 6.50 -9.56
N VAL A 852 9.27 5.21 -9.86
CA VAL A 852 9.80 4.11 -9.04
C VAL A 852 11.28 3.80 -9.33
N SER A 853 11.83 4.27 -10.47
CA SER A 853 13.20 3.96 -10.88
C SER A 853 14.31 4.85 -10.27
N GLY A 854 13.97 5.79 -9.38
CA GLY A 854 14.93 6.79 -8.91
C GLY A 854 15.15 7.88 -9.96
N GLY A 855 15.82 8.97 -9.57
CA GLY A 855 15.95 10.20 -10.35
C GLY A 855 16.10 9.99 -11.86
N HIS A 856 15.34 10.75 -12.65
CA HIS A 856 15.59 10.86 -14.08
C HIS A 856 16.88 11.65 -14.26
N ASN A 857 17.99 10.92 -14.37
CA ASN A 857 19.23 11.44 -14.93
C ASN A 857 19.33 10.86 -16.32
N ASP A 858 19.06 11.67 -17.33
CA ASP A 858 19.32 11.31 -18.72
C ASP A 858 20.85 11.41 -18.96
N PRO A 859 21.59 10.29 -19.07
CA PRO A 859 23.05 10.33 -19.22
C PRO A 859 23.47 10.98 -20.53
N SER A 860 22.57 11.06 -21.52
CA SER A 860 22.81 11.76 -22.78
C SER A 860 22.69 13.28 -22.64
N ALA A 861 21.97 13.75 -21.61
CA ALA A 861 21.81 15.17 -21.30
C ALA A 861 22.93 15.70 -20.39
N ALA A 862 23.61 14.84 -19.63
CA ALA A 862 24.66 15.25 -18.69
C ALA A 862 25.75 16.16 -19.31
N PRO A 863 26.33 15.86 -20.49
CA PRO A 863 27.36 16.73 -21.09
C PRO A 863 26.84 18.13 -21.48
N LEU A 864 25.51 18.27 -21.66
CA LEU A 864 24.89 19.52 -22.06
C LEU A 864 24.71 20.47 -20.86
N TYR A 865 24.38 19.92 -19.69
CA TYR A 865 24.12 20.69 -18.48
C TYR A 865 25.35 20.83 -17.58
N GLU A 866 26.34 19.94 -17.69
CA GLU A 866 27.52 19.87 -16.82
C GLU A 866 28.21 21.23 -16.60
N ASN A 867 28.38 22.04 -17.64
CA ASN A 867 29.01 23.37 -17.49
C ASN A 867 28.13 24.37 -16.71
N VAL A 868 26.81 24.33 -16.92
CA VAL A 868 25.86 25.20 -16.22
C VAL A 868 25.69 24.73 -14.78
N ASP A 869 25.62 23.43 -14.55
CA ASP A 869 25.48 22.83 -13.23
C ASP A 869 26.68 23.17 -12.35
N ASN A 870 27.90 22.95 -12.85
CA ASN A 870 29.13 23.31 -12.15
C ASN A 870 29.21 24.83 -11.89
N ALA A 871 28.76 25.66 -12.83
CA ALA A 871 28.75 27.11 -12.66
C ALA A 871 27.72 27.55 -11.61
N LEU A 872 26.51 26.99 -11.62
CA LEU A 872 25.45 27.27 -10.66
C LEU A 872 25.79 26.76 -9.26
N GLU A 873 26.29 25.53 -9.13
CA GLU A 873 26.76 24.96 -7.87
C GLU A 873 27.90 25.81 -7.28
N GLY A 874 28.89 26.16 -8.10
CA GLY A 874 29.98 27.04 -7.67
C GLY A 874 29.50 28.43 -7.25
N THR A 875 28.49 28.98 -7.94
CA THR A 875 27.90 30.29 -7.63
C THR A 875 27.10 30.23 -6.32
N ALA A 876 26.23 29.23 -6.17
CA ALA A 876 25.45 28.99 -4.97
C ALA A 876 26.34 28.74 -3.75
N THR A 877 27.40 27.95 -3.89
CA THR A 877 28.37 27.68 -2.81
C THR A 877 29.05 28.96 -2.31
N VAL A 878 29.43 29.87 -3.21
CA VAL A 878 30.04 31.16 -2.83
C VAL A 878 29.02 32.06 -2.12
N LEU A 879 27.80 32.16 -2.63
CA LEU A 879 26.72 32.94 -2.00
C LEU A 879 26.42 32.41 -0.60
N VAL A 880 26.20 31.10 -0.47
CA VAL A 880 25.94 30.44 0.81
C VAL A 880 27.09 30.68 1.80
N ARG A 881 28.34 30.44 1.38
CA ARG A 881 29.50 30.65 2.26
C ARG A 881 29.62 32.10 2.69
N HIS A 882 29.45 33.07 1.78
CA HIS A 882 29.55 34.49 2.11
C HIS A 882 28.48 34.91 3.12
N THR A 883 27.22 34.54 2.90
CA THR A 883 26.11 34.92 3.76
C THR A 883 26.24 34.30 5.16
N VAL A 884 26.68 33.03 5.25
CA VAL A 884 26.86 32.36 6.55
C VAL A 884 28.07 32.90 7.32
N THR A 885 29.18 33.20 6.64
CA THR A 885 30.41 33.70 7.32
C THR A 885 30.34 35.17 7.69
N GLY A 886 29.62 36.00 6.93
CA GLY A 886 29.42 37.44 7.21
C GLY A 886 28.62 37.75 8.48
N LYS A 887 28.16 36.73 9.22
CA LYS A 887 27.55 36.85 10.55
C LYS A 887 28.53 36.66 11.71
N THR A 888 29.70 36.06 11.46
CA THR A 888 30.74 35.82 12.48
C THR A 888 31.70 37.00 12.69
N SER A 889 31.55 38.06 11.90
CA SER A 889 32.24 39.35 12.03
C SER A 889 31.25 40.44 12.44
#